data_AF-A0A7L4ICY9-F1
#
_entry.id   AF-A0A7L4ICY9-F1
#
_cell.length_a   1.000
_cell.length_b   1.000
_cell.length_c   1.000
_cell.angle_alpha   90.00
_cell.angle_beta   90.00
_cell.angle_gamma   90.00
#
_symmetry.space_group_name_H-M   'P 1'
#
loop_
_entity.id
_entity.type
_entity.pdbx_description
1 polymer ?
#
loop_
_entity_poly.entity_id
_entity_poly.type
_entity_poly.pdbx_seq_one_letter_code
_entity_poly.pdbx_strand_id
1 'polypeptide(L)'
;PLRLDIKRKLTARSDRVKSVDLHPTEPWMLASLYNGSVCVWNHETQTLVKTFEVCDLPVRAAKFVARKNWVVTGADDMQIRVFNYNTLERVHMFEAHSDYIRCIAVHPTQPFILTSSDDMLIKLWDWDKKWSCSQVFEGHTHYVMQIVINPKDNNQFASASLDRTIKVWQLGSSSPNFTLEGHEKGVNCIDYYSGGDKPYLISGADDRLVKIWDYQNKTCVQTLEGHAQNVSCVSFHPELPIIITGSEDGTVRIWHSSTYRLESTLNYGMERVWCVASLRGSNNVALGYDEGSIIVKLGREEPAMSMDANGKIIWAKHSEVQQANLKAMGDAEIKDGERLPLAVKDMGSCEIYPQTIQHNPNGRFVVVCGDGEYIIYTAMALRNKSFGSAQEFVWAHDSSEYAIRESNSVVKIFKNFKEKKSFKPDFGAEGIYGGFLLGVRSVNGLAFYDWENTELIRRIEIQPKHIFWSDSGELVCIATEESFFILKYLSEKVAAAQETHEGVTEDGIEDAFEVLGEIQEIVKTGLWVGDCFIYTSSVNRLNYYVGGEIVTIAHLDRTMYLLGYIPKDNRLYLGDKELNIVSYSLLVSVLEYQTAVMRRDFSMADKVLPTIPKEQRTRVAHFLEKQARKLLFSYQKPKKSGFKQQALAVSTDPEHRFELALQLGELKIAYQLAVEAESEQKWKQLAELAISKCQFGLAQECLHHAQDYGGLLLLATASGNANMVNKLAEGAEKDGKNNVAFMSYFLQGKLDSCLELLIKTGRLPEAAFLARTYLPSQVSRVVKLWRENLSKVNQKAAESLADPTEYENLFPGLKEAFVAEEYVKQSLADLRPAREYPLVTPNEERNLLEEAKGFESSGVTAPQKKAEEPVPSPKQEVMKTVLQNSDLLPMRDQ
;
A
#
# COMPACT_ATOMS: atom_id res chain seq x y z
N PRO A 1 19.62 -35.24 -8.95
CA PRO A 1 19.30 -34.29 -10.04
C PRO A 1 18.56 -33.09 -9.49
N LEU A 2 19.07 -31.89 -9.77
CA LEU A 2 18.51 -30.65 -9.25
C LEU A 2 17.22 -30.37 -10.03
N ARG A 3 16.06 -30.66 -9.42
CA ARG A 3 14.75 -30.43 -10.06
C ARG A 3 14.48 -28.93 -10.16
N LEU A 4 14.87 -28.33 -11.28
CA LEU A 4 14.52 -26.96 -11.61
C LEU A 4 13.09 -26.91 -12.18
N ASP A 5 12.21 -26.15 -11.54
CA ASP A 5 10.93 -25.74 -12.14
C ASP A 5 11.22 -24.65 -13.18
N ILE A 6 11.31 -25.04 -14.45
CA ILE A 6 11.67 -24.15 -15.56
C ILE A 6 10.39 -23.59 -16.17
N LYS A 7 10.12 -22.30 -15.91
CA LYS A 7 8.92 -21.62 -16.42
C LYS A 7 9.28 -20.54 -17.43
N ARG A 8 8.57 -20.53 -18.55
CA ARG A 8 8.73 -19.51 -19.58
C ARG A 8 7.95 -18.26 -19.19
N LYS A 9 8.61 -17.11 -19.08
CA LYS A 9 7.97 -15.83 -18.75
C LYS A 9 7.62 -15.02 -19.99
N LEU A 10 8.57 -14.93 -20.93
CA LEU A 10 8.42 -14.13 -22.15
C LEU A 10 8.92 -14.94 -23.34
N THR A 11 8.23 -14.80 -24.47
CA THR A 11 8.71 -15.23 -25.79
C THR A 11 8.36 -14.14 -26.77
N ALA A 12 9.39 -13.48 -27.31
CA ALA A 12 9.23 -12.41 -28.27
C ALA A 12 9.96 -12.81 -29.55
N ARG A 13 9.22 -12.91 -30.65
CA ARG A 13 9.82 -13.10 -31.97
C ARG A 13 10.30 -11.76 -32.51
N SER A 14 11.51 -11.74 -33.04
CA SER A 14 12.11 -10.58 -33.69
C SER A 14 13.19 -11.04 -34.66
N ASP A 15 13.86 -10.10 -35.32
CA ASP A 15 15.13 -10.40 -35.98
C ASP A 15 16.16 -10.92 -34.96
N ARG A 16 17.25 -11.49 -35.50
CA ARG A 16 18.36 -12.07 -34.75
C ARG A 16 18.82 -11.17 -33.62
N VAL A 17 18.75 -11.68 -32.40
CA VAL A 17 19.17 -10.98 -31.18
C VAL A 17 20.64 -11.28 -30.91
N LYS A 18 21.47 -10.23 -30.87
CA LYS A 18 22.93 -10.37 -30.67
C LYS A 18 23.35 -10.17 -29.22
N SER A 19 22.65 -9.33 -28.47
CA SER A 19 22.84 -9.22 -27.03
C SER A 19 21.52 -9.05 -26.30
N VAL A 20 21.49 -9.57 -25.08
CA VAL A 20 20.41 -9.35 -24.12
C VAL A 20 20.97 -8.78 -22.82
N ASP A 21 20.15 -8.02 -22.12
CA ASP A 21 20.45 -7.51 -20.79
C ASP A 21 19.19 -7.39 -19.95
N LEU A 22 19.32 -7.51 -18.63
CA LEU A 22 18.21 -7.39 -17.70
C LEU A 22 18.37 -6.13 -16.85
N HIS A 23 17.29 -5.36 -16.72
CA HIS A 23 17.31 -4.21 -15.85
C HIS A 23 17.28 -4.66 -14.37
N PRO A 24 18.08 -4.05 -13.47
CA PRO A 24 18.22 -4.53 -12.09
C PRO A 24 16.99 -4.31 -11.21
N THR A 25 16.16 -3.29 -11.49
CA THR A 25 14.98 -2.95 -10.69
C THR A 25 13.67 -3.14 -11.45
N GLU A 26 13.54 -2.49 -12.61
CA GLU A 26 12.39 -2.68 -13.51
C GLU A 26 12.35 -4.09 -14.12
N PRO A 27 11.14 -4.66 -14.36
CA PRO A 27 10.98 -5.96 -15.01
C PRO A 27 11.22 -5.88 -16.53
N TRP A 28 12.35 -5.30 -16.95
CA TRP A 28 12.67 -5.04 -18.35
C TRP A 28 13.81 -5.92 -18.84
N MET A 29 13.67 -6.35 -20.09
CA MET A 29 14.71 -7.01 -20.88
C MET A 29 15.05 -6.14 -22.08
N LEU A 30 16.34 -5.87 -22.25
CA LEU A 30 16.91 -5.25 -23.43
C LEU A 30 17.30 -6.34 -24.43
N ALA A 31 16.99 -6.14 -25.70
CA ALA A 31 17.42 -6.99 -26.80
C ALA A 31 17.97 -6.13 -27.93
N SER A 32 19.23 -6.35 -28.30
CA SER A 32 19.85 -5.69 -29.47
C SER A 32 19.75 -6.58 -30.70
N LEU A 33 19.29 -6.01 -31.80
CA LEU A 33 18.96 -6.76 -33.01
C LEU A 33 20.03 -6.60 -34.10
N TYR A 34 20.10 -7.60 -34.96
CA TYR A 34 21.00 -7.62 -36.11
C TYR A 34 20.62 -6.60 -37.19
N ASN A 35 19.37 -6.13 -37.21
CA ASN A 35 18.91 -5.07 -38.12
C ASN A 35 19.30 -3.65 -37.66
N GLY A 36 19.93 -3.53 -36.48
CA GLY A 36 20.36 -2.24 -35.93
C GLY A 36 19.37 -1.54 -35.00
N SER A 37 18.23 -2.18 -34.71
CA SER A 37 17.28 -1.74 -33.69
C SER A 37 17.58 -2.31 -32.31
N VAL A 38 17.10 -1.62 -31.27
CA VAL A 38 17.13 -2.09 -29.89
C VAL A 38 15.72 -2.05 -29.31
N CYS A 39 15.31 -3.16 -28.69
CA CYS A 39 13.99 -3.34 -28.10
C CYS A 39 14.09 -3.50 -26.59
N VAL A 40 13.13 -2.91 -25.87
CA VAL A 40 12.95 -3.07 -24.42
C VAL A 40 11.60 -3.71 -24.18
N TRP A 41 11.60 -4.90 -23.60
CA TRP A 41 10.41 -5.70 -23.29
C TRP A 41 10.15 -5.72 -21.79
N ASN A 42 8.89 -5.54 -21.38
CA ASN A 42 8.48 -5.85 -20.02
C ASN A 42 8.08 -7.32 -19.96
N HIS A 43 8.81 -8.11 -19.18
CA HIS A 43 8.66 -9.56 -19.15
C HIS A 43 7.63 -10.06 -18.14
N GLU A 44 7.05 -9.18 -17.32
CA GLU A 44 5.91 -9.51 -16.46
C GLU A 44 4.59 -9.27 -17.17
N THR A 45 4.46 -8.15 -17.88
CA THR A 45 3.27 -7.82 -18.66
C THR A 45 3.30 -8.39 -20.09
N GLN A 46 4.45 -8.91 -20.52
CA GLN A 46 4.71 -9.42 -21.88
C GLN A 46 4.52 -8.36 -22.97
N THR A 47 4.71 -7.09 -22.65
CA THR A 47 4.54 -5.97 -23.59
C THR A 47 5.87 -5.42 -24.06
N LEU A 48 5.91 -4.97 -25.32
CA LEU A 48 7.02 -4.19 -25.84
C LEU A 48 6.90 -2.76 -25.28
N VAL A 49 7.88 -2.34 -24.47
CA VAL A 49 7.87 -1.02 -23.84
C VAL A 49 8.35 0.03 -24.83
N LYS A 50 9.50 -0.22 -25.46
CA LYS A 50 10.17 0.72 -26.37
C LYS A 50 10.93 -0.02 -27.46
N THR A 51 10.95 0.58 -28.64
CA THR A 51 11.86 0.23 -29.73
C THR A 51 12.44 1.51 -30.28
N PHE A 52 13.75 1.51 -30.51
CA PHE A 52 14.42 2.62 -31.17
C PHE A 52 15.51 2.09 -32.08
N GLU A 53 15.66 2.75 -33.22
CA GLU A 53 16.65 2.45 -34.24
C GLU A 53 17.97 3.15 -33.90
N VAL A 54 19.05 2.38 -33.83
CA VAL A 54 20.36 2.89 -33.43
C VAL A 54 21.19 3.25 -34.67
N CYS A 55 21.17 2.37 -35.67
CA CYS A 55 21.86 2.48 -36.95
C CYS A 55 21.29 1.44 -37.93
N ASP A 56 21.71 1.47 -39.20
CA ASP A 56 21.33 0.48 -40.23
C ASP A 56 22.18 -0.81 -40.17
N LEU A 57 23.16 -0.85 -39.26
CA LEU A 57 24.08 -1.97 -39.08
C LEU A 57 23.79 -2.75 -37.79
N PRO A 58 24.23 -4.01 -37.67
CA PRO A 58 23.99 -4.83 -36.49
C PRO A 58 24.47 -4.19 -35.19
N VAL A 59 23.60 -4.15 -34.17
CA VAL A 59 23.97 -3.77 -32.80
C VAL A 59 24.34 -5.04 -32.04
N ARG A 60 25.64 -5.27 -31.85
CA ARG A 60 26.14 -6.50 -31.22
C ARG A 60 26.06 -6.49 -29.71
N ALA A 61 26.22 -5.33 -29.09
CA ALA A 61 26.26 -5.20 -27.64
C ALA A 61 25.35 -4.07 -27.18
N ALA A 62 24.52 -4.36 -26.18
CA ALA A 62 23.73 -3.37 -25.47
C ALA A 62 23.67 -3.71 -23.98
N LYS A 63 23.80 -2.69 -23.13
CA LYS A 63 23.83 -2.83 -21.66
C LYS A 63 23.07 -1.69 -20.99
N PHE A 64 22.33 -2.00 -19.93
CA PHE A 64 21.74 -1.00 -19.07
C PHE A 64 22.79 -0.36 -18.15
N VAL A 65 22.63 0.93 -17.92
CA VAL A 65 23.31 1.68 -16.86
C VAL A 65 22.22 2.32 -16.00
N ALA A 66 21.61 1.49 -15.15
CA ALA A 66 20.45 1.89 -14.34
C ALA A 66 20.73 3.12 -13.46
N ARG A 67 21.95 3.24 -12.92
CA ARG A 67 22.38 4.41 -12.11
C ARG A 67 22.30 5.78 -12.81
N LYS A 68 22.23 5.81 -14.14
CA LYS A 68 22.08 7.03 -14.94
C LYS A 68 20.84 7.01 -15.82
N ASN A 69 20.01 5.97 -15.71
CA ASN A 69 18.90 5.68 -16.59
C ASN A 69 19.28 5.58 -18.08
N TRP A 70 20.44 4.98 -18.39
CA TRP A 70 20.95 4.86 -19.76
C TRP A 70 20.91 3.44 -20.31
N VAL A 71 20.91 3.35 -21.64
CA VAL A 71 21.31 2.18 -22.42
C VAL A 71 22.54 2.57 -23.23
N VAL A 72 23.62 1.80 -23.11
CA VAL A 72 24.82 1.95 -23.94
C VAL A 72 24.78 0.87 -25.01
N THR A 73 24.97 1.25 -26.27
CA THR A 73 24.96 0.35 -27.42
C THR A 73 26.27 0.44 -28.19
N GLY A 74 26.71 -0.69 -28.74
CA GLY A 74 27.86 -0.81 -29.64
C GLY A 74 27.46 -1.60 -30.87
N ALA A 75 27.77 -1.04 -32.04
CA ALA A 75 27.35 -1.58 -33.33
C ALA A 75 28.55 -1.78 -34.28
N ASP A 76 28.25 -2.37 -35.44
CA ASP A 76 29.24 -2.64 -36.50
C ASP A 76 29.70 -1.37 -37.22
N ASP A 77 29.08 -0.22 -37.00
CA ASP A 77 29.56 1.08 -37.46
C ASP A 77 30.66 1.68 -36.59
N MET A 78 31.24 0.89 -35.68
CA MET A 78 32.38 1.24 -34.82
C MET A 78 32.06 2.31 -33.77
N GLN A 79 30.80 2.71 -33.65
CA GLN A 79 30.36 3.75 -32.73
C GLN A 79 29.71 3.18 -31.47
N ILE A 80 29.95 3.89 -30.37
CA ILE A 80 29.19 3.73 -29.13
C ILE A 80 28.15 4.83 -29.07
N ARG A 81 26.91 4.45 -28.75
CA ARG A 81 25.81 5.40 -28.52
C ARG A 81 25.21 5.16 -27.15
N VAL A 82 24.78 6.25 -26.53
CA VAL A 82 24.18 6.23 -25.20
C VAL A 82 22.83 6.91 -25.28
N PHE A 83 21.79 6.18 -24.90
CA PHE A 83 20.42 6.65 -24.91
C PHE A 83 19.89 6.71 -23.49
N ASN A 84 19.15 7.75 -23.15
CA ASN A 84 18.35 7.76 -21.94
C ASN A 84 17.11 6.92 -22.18
N TYR A 85 16.92 5.82 -21.45
CA TYR A 85 15.80 4.93 -21.72
C TYR A 85 14.44 5.50 -21.28
N ASN A 86 14.40 6.57 -20.48
CA ASN A 86 13.16 7.24 -20.09
C ASN A 86 12.68 8.20 -21.19
N THR A 87 13.58 9.00 -21.75
CA THR A 87 13.24 10.01 -22.79
C THR A 87 13.47 9.54 -24.21
N LEU A 88 14.24 8.46 -24.41
CA LEU A 88 14.79 8.00 -25.70
C LEU A 88 15.75 8.97 -26.39
N GLU A 89 16.16 10.03 -25.70
CA GLU A 89 17.13 10.97 -26.24
C GLU A 89 18.54 10.38 -26.24
N ARG A 90 19.26 10.63 -27.33
CA ARG A 90 20.68 10.27 -27.45
C ARG A 90 21.52 11.25 -26.64
N VAL A 91 22.11 10.76 -25.56
CA VAL A 91 22.95 11.52 -24.64
C VAL A 91 24.34 11.75 -25.25
N HIS A 92 24.95 10.69 -25.78
CA HIS A 92 26.29 10.73 -26.35
C HIS A 92 26.44 9.77 -27.53
N MET A 93 27.41 10.09 -28.39
CA MET A 93 27.82 9.31 -29.55
C MET A 93 29.30 9.61 -29.83
N PHE A 94 30.09 8.57 -30.03
CA PHE A 94 31.48 8.69 -30.46
C PHE A 94 31.97 7.40 -31.13
N GLU A 95 32.98 7.53 -31.98
CA GLU A 95 33.70 6.40 -32.57
C GLU A 95 34.68 5.83 -31.55
N ALA A 96 34.50 4.57 -31.19
CA ALA A 96 35.28 3.95 -30.11
C ALA A 96 36.43 3.10 -30.64
N HIS A 97 36.20 2.39 -31.74
CA HIS A 97 37.14 1.44 -32.33
C HIS A 97 37.27 1.69 -33.83
N SER A 98 38.22 1.03 -34.49
CA SER A 98 38.37 1.07 -35.95
C SER A 98 37.75 -0.13 -36.66
N ASP A 99 37.08 -1.01 -35.91
CA ASP A 99 36.40 -2.21 -36.41
C ASP A 99 35.21 -2.57 -35.50
N TYR A 100 34.50 -3.66 -35.82
CA TYR A 100 33.26 -4.06 -35.16
C TYR A 100 33.38 -4.16 -33.64
N ILE A 101 32.43 -3.59 -32.91
CA ILE A 101 32.37 -3.68 -31.46
C ILE A 101 31.67 -4.98 -31.07
N ARG A 102 32.34 -5.85 -30.32
CA ARG A 102 31.81 -7.17 -29.96
C ARG A 102 31.09 -7.20 -28.63
N CYS A 103 31.65 -6.54 -27.61
CA CYS A 103 31.12 -6.59 -26.26
C CYS A 103 31.32 -5.27 -25.52
N ILE A 104 30.41 -4.99 -24.60
CA ILE A 104 30.47 -3.85 -23.68
C ILE A 104 30.28 -4.41 -22.27
N ALA A 105 31.19 -4.07 -21.36
CA ALA A 105 31.06 -4.35 -19.94
C ALA A 105 30.98 -3.03 -19.17
N VAL A 106 29.95 -2.89 -18.33
CA VAL A 106 29.76 -1.70 -17.48
C VAL A 106 30.36 -1.99 -16.12
N HIS A 107 31.22 -1.10 -15.63
CA HIS A 107 31.78 -1.25 -14.30
C HIS A 107 30.70 -1.03 -13.23
N PRO A 108 30.59 -1.87 -12.18
CA PRO A 108 29.47 -1.81 -11.24
C PRO A 108 29.48 -0.57 -10.34
N THR A 109 30.65 -0.04 -9.96
CA THR A 109 30.75 1.09 -9.00
C THR A 109 31.32 2.37 -9.61
N GLN A 110 32.48 2.32 -10.25
CA GLN A 110 33.14 3.43 -10.95
C GLN A 110 32.47 3.77 -12.29
N PRO A 111 32.59 5.01 -12.80
CA PRO A 111 31.93 5.51 -14.02
C PRO A 111 32.60 5.04 -15.32
N PHE A 112 32.89 3.74 -15.42
CA PHE A 112 33.63 3.16 -16.54
C PHE A 112 32.79 2.23 -17.40
N ILE A 113 33.04 2.28 -18.72
CA ILE A 113 32.73 1.19 -19.64
C ILE A 113 34.01 0.60 -20.22
N LEU A 114 34.03 -0.71 -20.39
CA LEU A 114 35.01 -1.42 -21.20
C LEU A 114 34.34 -1.83 -22.51
N THR A 115 35.06 -1.68 -23.61
CA THR A 115 34.63 -2.13 -24.93
C THR A 115 35.67 -3.00 -25.58
N SER A 116 35.22 -4.03 -26.29
CA SER A 116 36.08 -4.93 -27.06
C SER A 116 35.69 -4.94 -28.53
N SER A 117 36.67 -5.12 -29.41
CA SER A 117 36.48 -5.01 -30.86
C SER A 117 37.33 -6.01 -31.65
N ASP A 118 37.03 -6.10 -32.94
CA ASP A 118 37.80 -6.82 -33.96
C ASP A 118 39.15 -6.14 -34.26
N ASP A 119 39.34 -4.88 -33.85
CA ASP A 119 40.64 -4.18 -33.91
C ASP A 119 41.71 -4.75 -32.94
N MET A 120 41.39 -5.86 -32.25
CA MET A 120 42.22 -6.58 -31.28
C MET A 120 42.44 -5.83 -29.96
N LEU A 121 41.81 -4.68 -29.78
CA LEU A 121 41.98 -3.83 -28.62
C LEU A 121 40.79 -3.94 -27.65
N ILE A 122 41.09 -3.69 -26.39
CA ILE A 122 40.08 -3.41 -25.37
C ILE A 122 40.33 -1.97 -24.89
N LYS A 123 39.27 -1.17 -24.82
CA LYS A 123 39.36 0.24 -24.43
C LYS A 123 38.51 0.51 -23.19
N LEU A 124 39.05 1.30 -22.27
CA LEU A 124 38.38 1.79 -21.08
C LEU A 124 37.97 3.24 -21.28
N TRP A 125 36.68 3.52 -21.13
CA TRP A 125 36.12 4.86 -21.27
C TRP A 125 35.55 5.35 -19.95
N ASP A 126 35.82 6.61 -19.64
CA ASP A 126 35.32 7.30 -18.44
C ASP A 126 34.30 8.35 -18.85
N TRP A 127 33.03 8.14 -18.49
CA TRP A 127 31.97 9.07 -18.86
C TRP A 127 31.91 10.33 -18.00
N ASP A 128 32.46 10.32 -16.78
CA ASP A 128 32.56 11.53 -15.96
C ASP A 128 33.66 12.45 -16.50
N LYS A 129 34.69 11.89 -17.16
CA LYS A 129 35.70 12.63 -17.94
C LYS A 129 35.30 12.82 -19.40
N LYS A 130 34.02 13.10 -19.67
CA LYS A 130 33.48 13.38 -21.01
C LYS A 130 33.79 12.27 -22.04
N TRP A 131 33.67 11.00 -21.63
CA TRP A 131 33.93 9.84 -22.49
C TRP A 131 35.36 9.78 -23.04
N SER A 132 36.35 10.23 -22.27
CA SER A 132 37.76 10.08 -22.66
C SER A 132 38.20 8.61 -22.57
N CYS A 133 38.96 8.14 -23.56
CA CYS A 133 39.65 6.86 -23.49
C CYS A 133 40.75 6.95 -22.43
N SER A 134 40.53 6.34 -21.26
CA SER A 134 41.47 6.39 -20.14
C SER A 134 42.62 5.40 -20.32
N GLN A 135 42.33 4.24 -20.92
CA GLN A 135 43.31 3.18 -21.07
C GLN A 135 42.97 2.30 -22.28
N VAL A 136 44.02 1.82 -22.95
CA VAL A 136 43.96 0.81 -24.01
C VAL A 136 44.73 -0.41 -23.54
N PHE A 137 44.14 -1.60 -23.70
CA PHE A 137 44.77 -2.87 -23.39
C PHE A 137 45.14 -3.58 -24.68
N GLU A 138 46.44 -3.79 -24.87
CA GLU A 138 47.02 -4.41 -26.06
C GLU A 138 47.64 -5.76 -25.67
N GLY A 139 47.42 -6.80 -26.48
CA GLY A 139 48.05 -8.10 -26.26
C GLY A 139 47.34 -9.30 -26.85
N HIS A 140 46.08 -9.16 -27.27
CA HIS A 140 45.41 -10.17 -28.11
C HIS A 140 45.89 -10.06 -29.55
N THR A 141 45.92 -11.19 -30.26
CA THR A 141 46.36 -11.26 -31.67
C THR A 141 45.23 -11.51 -32.64
N HIS A 142 43.99 -11.54 -32.14
CA HIS A 142 42.77 -11.70 -32.93
C HIS A 142 41.59 -11.03 -32.20
N TYR A 143 40.45 -10.96 -32.89
CA TYR A 143 39.17 -10.41 -32.42
C TYR A 143 38.87 -10.74 -30.96
N VAL A 144 38.53 -9.71 -30.19
CA VAL A 144 38.18 -9.85 -28.78
C VAL A 144 36.66 -9.96 -28.66
N MET A 145 36.19 -11.19 -28.49
CA MET A 145 34.78 -11.56 -28.61
C MET A 145 33.94 -11.14 -27.41
N GLN A 146 34.46 -11.31 -26.18
CA GLN A 146 33.73 -10.97 -24.97
C GLN A 146 34.66 -10.48 -23.87
N ILE A 147 34.16 -9.57 -23.05
CA ILE A 147 34.80 -9.04 -21.85
C ILE A 147 33.86 -9.12 -20.67
N VAL A 148 34.36 -9.52 -19.51
CA VAL A 148 33.59 -9.60 -18.26
C VAL A 148 34.44 -9.12 -17.10
N ILE A 149 33.88 -8.23 -16.27
CA ILE A 149 34.52 -7.73 -15.06
C ILE A 149 34.38 -8.77 -13.95
N ASN A 150 35.44 -8.97 -13.18
CA ASN A 150 35.41 -9.90 -12.07
C ASN A 150 34.41 -9.40 -10.99
N PRO A 151 33.39 -10.19 -10.66
CA PRO A 151 32.34 -9.81 -9.73
C PRO A 151 32.82 -9.66 -8.27
N LYS A 152 33.97 -10.27 -7.93
CA LYS A 152 34.57 -10.27 -6.59
C LYS A 152 35.58 -9.14 -6.41
N ASP A 153 36.37 -8.88 -7.46
CA ASP A 153 37.34 -7.79 -7.51
C ASP A 153 37.09 -6.96 -8.77
N ASN A 154 36.35 -5.86 -8.60
CA ASN A 154 35.96 -4.99 -9.71
C ASN A 154 37.16 -4.34 -10.44
N ASN A 155 38.37 -4.43 -9.88
CA ASN A 155 39.59 -3.92 -10.50
C ASN A 155 40.16 -4.87 -11.57
N GLN A 156 39.66 -6.10 -11.67
CA GLN A 156 40.10 -7.10 -12.65
C GLN A 156 39.00 -7.41 -13.65
N PHE A 157 39.38 -7.75 -14.87
CA PHE A 157 38.45 -8.25 -15.90
C PHE A 157 39.12 -9.31 -16.77
N ALA A 158 38.32 -10.18 -17.38
CA ALA A 158 38.79 -11.18 -18.31
C ALA A 158 38.29 -10.86 -19.72
N SER A 159 39.09 -11.24 -20.72
CA SER A 159 38.73 -11.17 -22.12
C SER A 159 38.93 -12.52 -22.81
N ALA A 160 38.00 -12.84 -23.68
CA ALA A 160 38.05 -13.99 -24.57
C ALA A 160 38.33 -13.53 -26.00
N SER A 161 39.25 -14.20 -26.69
CA SER A 161 39.61 -13.89 -28.07
C SER A 161 39.64 -15.13 -28.96
N LEU A 162 39.47 -14.88 -30.26
CA LEU A 162 39.67 -15.90 -31.28
C LEU A 162 41.12 -16.35 -31.44
N ASP A 163 42.07 -15.71 -30.75
CA ASP A 163 43.47 -16.17 -30.64
C ASP A 163 43.65 -17.41 -29.76
N ARG A 164 42.53 -18.02 -29.31
CA ARG A 164 42.45 -19.22 -28.47
C ARG A 164 42.83 -18.98 -27.01
N THR A 165 43.07 -17.72 -26.64
CA THR A 165 43.51 -17.36 -25.30
C THR A 165 42.43 -16.62 -24.53
N ILE A 166 42.49 -16.75 -23.21
CA ILE A 166 41.77 -15.91 -22.26
C ILE A 166 42.80 -15.10 -21.52
N LYS A 167 42.66 -13.78 -21.51
CA LYS A 167 43.57 -12.89 -20.78
C LYS A 167 42.84 -12.24 -19.62
N VAL A 168 43.47 -12.24 -18.45
CA VAL A 168 42.98 -11.53 -17.27
C VAL A 168 43.81 -10.28 -17.08
N TRP A 169 43.13 -9.15 -16.96
CA TRP A 169 43.70 -7.82 -16.91
C TRP A 169 43.37 -7.16 -15.58
N GLN A 170 44.12 -6.11 -15.26
CA GLN A 170 43.87 -5.24 -14.13
C GLN A 170 43.78 -3.79 -14.61
N LEU A 171 42.81 -3.04 -14.11
CA LEU A 171 42.71 -1.62 -14.44
C LEU A 171 43.96 -0.88 -13.92
N GLY A 172 44.56 -0.05 -14.76
CA GLY A 172 45.84 0.63 -14.50
C GLY A 172 47.08 -0.12 -14.98
N SER A 173 46.99 -1.41 -15.34
CA SER A 173 48.10 -2.15 -15.96
C SER A 173 47.89 -2.28 -17.48
N SER A 174 48.90 -1.93 -18.28
CA SER A 174 48.85 -2.09 -19.74
C SER A 174 49.10 -3.53 -20.20
N SER A 175 49.68 -4.38 -19.36
CA SER A 175 49.92 -5.80 -19.63
C SER A 175 48.91 -6.70 -18.91
N PRO A 176 48.54 -7.85 -19.50
CA PRO A 176 47.69 -8.82 -18.83
C PRO A 176 48.41 -9.45 -17.63
N ASN A 177 47.68 -9.71 -16.55
CA ASN A 177 48.21 -10.37 -15.35
C ASN A 177 48.65 -11.81 -15.65
N PHE A 178 47.84 -12.53 -16.42
CA PHE A 178 48.16 -13.86 -16.95
C PHE A 178 47.28 -14.19 -18.16
N THR A 179 47.71 -15.20 -18.90
CA THR A 179 46.99 -15.77 -20.05
C THR A 179 46.67 -17.23 -19.76
N LEU A 180 45.46 -17.68 -20.09
CA LEU A 180 45.03 -19.07 -20.04
C LEU A 180 44.90 -19.59 -21.48
N GLU A 181 45.47 -20.76 -21.72
CA GLU A 181 45.51 -21.42 -23.03
C GLU A 181 45.04 -22.87 -22.88
N GLY A 182 44.29 -23.37 -23.87
CA GLY A 182 43.89 -24.79 -23.91
C GLY A 182 42.64 -25.10 -24.73
N HIS A 183 41.96 -24.11 -25.30
CA HIS A 183 41.02 -24.33 -26.40
C HIS A 183 41.76 -24.52 -27.72
N GLU A 184 41.26 -25.41 -28.58
CA GLU A 184 41.89 -25.67 -29.89
C GLU A 184 41.49 -24.65 -30.96
N LYS A 185 40.34 -24.00 -30.75
CA LYS A 185 39.79 -22.94 -31.60
C LYS A 185 39.51 -21.67 -30.79
N GLY A 186 39.03 -20.64 -31.48
CA GLY A 186 38.77 -19.34 -30.88
C GLY A 186 37.76 -19.39 -29.75
N VAL A 187 38.00 -18.59 -28.70
CA VAL A 187 37.12 -18.47 -27.55
C VAL A 187 36.09 -17.37 -27.81
N ASN A 188 34.81 -17.73 -27.79
CA ASN A 188 33.72 -16.81 -28.11
C ASN A 188 33.23 -16.07 -26.87
N CYS A 189 33.16 -16.78 -25.75
CA CYS A 189 32.49 -16.30 -24.56
C CYS A 189 33.22 -16.68 -23.29
N ILE A 190 33.03 -15.85 -22.27
CA ILE A 190 33.63 -16.00 -20.94
C ILE A 190 32.69 -15.46 -19.88
N ASP A 191 32.71 -16.07 -18.69
CA ASP A 191 32.04 -15.53 -17.51
C ASP A 191 32.80 -15.88 -16.22
N TYR A 192 32.61 -15.06 -15.18
CA TYR A 192 33.17 -15.30 -13.86
C TYR A 192 32.17 -15.97 -12.94
N TYR A 193 32.66 -16.87 -12.09
CA TYR A 193 31.84 -17.39 -11.01
C TYR A 193 31.57 -16.30 -9.95
N SER A 194 30.29 -16.07 -9.65
CA SER A 194 29.83 -15.02 -8.75
C SER A 194 29.75 -15.41 -7.28
N GLY A 195 29.71 -16.71 -6.96
CA GLY A 195 29.65 -17.20 -5.57
C GLY A 195 31.00 -17.03 -4.85
N GLY A 196 31.00 -17.01 -3.52
CA GLY A 196 32.20 -16.68 -2.72
C GLY A 196 33.28 -17.75 -2.70
N ASP A 197 32.90 -19.02 -2.80
CA ASP A 197 33.74 -20.19 -2.47
C ASP A 197 34.87 -20.49 -3.47
N LYS A 198 34.63 -20.29 -4.78
CA LYS A 198 35.52 -20.78 -5.85
C LYS A 198 36.08 -19.67 -6.75
N PRO A 199 37.38 -19.66 -7.07
CA PRO A 199 37.99 -18.71 -8.01
C PRO A 199 37.89 -19.22 -9.45
N TYR A 200 36.67 -19.40 -9.96
CA TYR A 200 36.45 -20.01 -11.28
C TYR A 200 36.09 -19.02 -12.39
N LEU A 201 36.56 -19.35 -13.59
CA LEU A 201 36.19 -18.79 -14.88
C LEU A 201 35.59 -19.88 -15.75
N ILE A 202 34.65 -19.55 -16.62
CA ILE A 202 34.12 -20.47 -17.63
C ILE A 202 34.28 -19.87 -19.02
N SER A 203 34.61 -20.68 -20.00
CA SER A 203 34.74 -20.27 -21.39
C SER A 203 34.07 -21.24 -22.35
N GLY A 204 33.48 -20.70 -23.41
CA GLY A 204 32.93 -21.45 -24.53
C GLY A 204 33.60 -21.06 -25.84
N ALA A 205 33.86 -22.05 -26.69
CA ALA A 205 34.65 -21.89 -27.90
C ALA A 205 34.04 -22.62 -29.12
N ASP A 206 34.63 -22.37 -30.29
CA ASP A 206 34.27 -23.02 -31.57
C ASP A 206 34.70 -24.49 -31.66
N ASP A 207 35.46 -24.98 -30.68
CA ASP A 207 35.80 -26.40 -30.52
C ASP A 207 34.64 -27.22 -29.92
N ARG A 208 33.50 -26.57 -29.66
CA ARG A 208 32.26 -27.14 -29.08
C ARG A 208 32.39 -27.52 -27.61
N LEU A 209 33.52 -27.17 -26.98
CA LEU A 209 33.81 -27.45 -25.59
C LEU A 209 33.50 -26.24 -24.73
N VAL A 210 33.10 -26.51 -23.49
CA VAL A 210 33.06 -25.51 -22.43
C VAL A 210 34.08 -25.89 -21.38
N LYS A 211 35.02 -25.00 -21.07
CA LYS A 211 36.07 -25.26 -20.10
C LYS A 211 35.88 -24.39 -18.87
N ILE A 212 36.12 -25.00 -17.71
CA ILE A 212 36.11 -24.33 -16.41
C ILE A 212 37.55 -24.23 -15.95
N TRP A 213 37.95 -23.02 -15.62
CA TRP A 213 39.31 -22.66 -15.27
C TRP A 213 39.38 -22.22 -13.82
N ASP A 214 40.39 -22.70 -13.10
CA ASP A 214 40.80 -22.07 -11.86
C ASP A 214 41.82 -20.99 -12.21
N TYR A 215 41.45 -19.72 -12.01
CA TYR A 215 42.31 -18.61 -12.42
C TYR A 215 43.46 -18.35 -11.42
N GLN A 216 43.42 -18.92 -10.22
CA GLN A 216 44.54 -18.86 -9.27
C GLN A 216 45.61 -19.89 -9.63
N ASN A 217 45.16 -21.13 -9.85
CA ASN A 217 46.04 -22.25 -10.22
C ASN A 217 46.40 -22.26 -11.71
N LYS A 218 45.65 -21.52 -12.53
CA LYS A 218 45.80 -21.41 -13.99
C LYS A 218 45.64 -22.75 -14.70
N THR A 219 44.77 -23.61 -14.16
CA THR A 219 44.51 -24.96 -14.68
C THR A 219 43.07 -25.09 -15.15
N CYS A 220 42.86 -25.96 -16.13
CA CYS A 220 41.52 -26.38 -16.53
C CYS A 220 41.00 -27.39 -15.49
N VAL A 221 40.01 -27.00 -14.70
CA VAL A 221 39.36 -27.83 -13.67
C VAL A 221 38.52 -28.92 -14.33
N GLN A 222 37.74 -28.53 -15.35
CA GLN A 222 36.86 -29.47 -16.04
C GLN A 222 36.57 -29.04 -17.48
N THR A 223 36.37 -30.02 -18.35
CA THR A 223 35.84 -29.82 -19.72
C THR A 223 34.44 -30.42 -19.81
N LEU A 224 33.46 -29.60 -20.18
CA LEU A 224 32.08 -30.02 -20.42
C LEU A 224 31.91 -30.30 -21.91
N GLU A 225 31.48 -31.51 -22.22
CA GLU A 225 31.28 -32.00 -23.58
C GLU A 225 29.81 -32.30 -23.82
N GLY A 226 29.30 -31.90 -24.98
CA GLY A 226 28.01 -32.38 -25.44
C GLY A 226 27.33 -31.55 -26.53
N HIS A 227 27.70 -30.28 -26.71
CA HIS A 227 27.15 -29.46 -27.80
C HIS A 227 27.57 -29.97 -29.17
N ALA A 228 26.67 -29.87 -30.15
CA ALA A 228 26.94 -30.35 -31.51
C ALA A 228 27.64 -29.30 -32.39
N GLN A 229 27.50 -28.02 -32.03
CA GLN A 229 28.05 -26.87 -32.76
C GLN A 229 28.77 -25.92 -31.79
N ASN A 230 29.26 -24.81 -32.32
CA ASN A 230 30.00 -23.79 -31.58
C ASN A 230 29.23 -23.31 -30.35
N VAL A 231 29.94 -23.10 -29.25
CA VAL A 231 29.35 -22.51 -28.04
C VAL A 231 29.44 -21.00 -28.15
N SER A 232 28.29 -20.34 -28.19
CA SER A 232 28.19 -18.90 -28.44
C SER A 232 28.16 -18.09 -27.15
N CYS A 233 27.59 -18.64 -26.08
CA CYS A 233 27.50 -17.96 -24.80
C CYS A 233 27.56 -18.94 -23.62
N VAL A 234 28.18 -18.49 -22.53
CA VAL A 234 28.26 -19.21 -21.25
C VAL A 234 27.92 -18.24 -20.13
N SER A 235 27.28 -18.74 -19.08
CA SER A 235 27.11 -17.96 -17.85
C SER A 235 27.03 -18.84 -16.61
N PHE A 236 27.65 -18.37 -15.54
CA PHE A 236 27.38 -18.88 -14.21
C PHE A 236 26.12 -18.23 -13.68
N HIS A 237 25.14 -19.03 -13.28
CA HIS A 237 23.95 -18.47 -12.66
C HIS A 237 24.34 -17.85 -11.30
N PRO A 238 23.90 -16.61 -11.00
CA PRO A 238 24.42 -15.89 -9.85
C PRO A 238 24.00 -16.45 -8.50
N GLU A 239 22.79 -16.99 -8.40
CA GLU A 239 22.21 -17.54 -7.17
C GLU A 239 22.23 -19.08 -7.13
N LEU A 240 21.62 -19.73 -8.13
CA LEU A 240 21.55 -21.18 -8.26
C LEU A 240 22.91 -21.81 -8.60
N PRO A 241 23.17 -23.05 -8.16
CA PRO A 241 24.44 -23.74 -8.36
C PRO A 241 24.49 -24.37 -9.77
N ILE A 242 24.22 -23.59 -10.81
CA ILE A 242 24.10 -24.08 -12.19
C ILE A 242 24.92 -23.23 -13.17
N ILE A 243 25.25 -23.86 -14.28
CA ILE A 243 25.94 -23.26 -15.42
C ILE A 243 24.99 -23.34 -16.61
N ILE A 244 24.92 -22.25 -17.37
CA ILE A 244 24.07 -22.15 -18.56
C ILE A 244 24.97 -21.99 -19.77
N THR A 245 24.80 -22.84 -20.77
CA THR A 245 25.56 -22.79 -22.02
C THR A 245 24.61 -22.74 -23.20
N GLY A 246 24.87 -21.84 -24.15
CA GLY A 246 24.11 -21.68 -25.38
C GLY A 246 24.97 -21.96 -26.60
N SER A 247 24.40 -22.63 -27.59
CA SER A 247 25.13 -23.05 -28.79
C SER A 247 24.38 -22.73 -30.07
N GLU A 248 25.14 -22.70 -31.17
CA GLU A 248 24.64 -22.67 -32.54
C GLU A 248 23.93 -23.98 -32.96
N ASP A 249 23.83 -24.99 -32.09
CA ASP A 249 22.95 -26.14 -32.31
C ASP A 249 21.47 -25.85 -31.94
N GLY A 250 21.20 -24.63 -31.47
CA GLY A 250 19.88 -24.16 -31.04
C GLY A 250 19.46 -24.64 -29.66
N THR A 251 20.35 -25.30 -28.92
CA THR A 251 20.10 -25.79 -27.57
C THR A 251 20.73 -24.89 -26.51
N VAL A 252 20.01 -24.74 -25.40
CA VAL A 252 20.54 -24.19 -24.14
C VAL A 252 20.65 -25.33 -23.15
N ARG A 253 21.85 -25.58 -22.63
CA ARG A 253 22.11 -26.65 -21.68
C ARG A 253 22.34 -26.09 -20.29
N ILE A 254 21.77 -26.78 -19.31
CA ILE A 254 21.92 -26.47 -17.89
C ILE A 254 22.76 -27.57 -17.27
N TRP A 255 23.89 -27.19 -16.70
CA TRP A 255 24.81 -28.08 -16.03
C TRP A 255 24.83 -27.77 -14.54
N HIS A 256 25.10 -28.79 -13.74
CA HIS A 256 25.32 -28.60 -12.32
C HIS A 256 26.72 -28.02 -12.08
N SER A 257 26.84 -26.96 -11.26
CA SER A 257 28.12 -26.25 -11.03
C SER A 257 29.16 -27.06 -10.25
N SER A 258 28.76 -27.93 -9.33
CA SER A 258 29.69 -28.80 -8.58
C SER A 258 29.97 -30.15 -9.25
N THR A 259 28.94 -30.84 -9.74
CA THR A 259 29.11 -32.19 -10.32
C THR A 259 29.42 -32.18 -11.81
N TYR A 260 29.24 -31.03 -12.48
CA TYR A 260 29.45 -30.84 -13.92
C TYR A 260 28.62 -31.75 -14.82
N ARG A 261 27.57 -32.37 -14.28
CA ARG A 261 26.65 -33.20 -15.04
C ARG A 261 25.62 -32.33 -15.76
N LEU A 262 25.22 -32.79 -16.94
CA LEU A 262 24.12 -32.20 -17.69
C LEU A 262 22.80 -32.51 -16.98
N GLU A 263 22.09 -31.50 -16.50
CA GLU A 263 20.81 -31.65 -15.80
C GLU A 263 19.64 -31.52 -16.76
N SER A 264 19.67 -30.53 -17.66
CA SER A 264 18.59 -30.30 -18.62
C SER A 264 19.10 -29.72 -19.94
N THR A 265 18.42 -30.05 -21.04
CA THR A 265 18.63 -29.45 -22.35
C THR A 265 17.33 -28.82 -22.81
N LEU A 266 17.37 -27.52 -23.07
CA LEU A 266 16.25 -26.72 -23.52
C LEU A 266 16.40 -26.46 -25.02
N ASN A 267 15.35 -26.73 -25.78
CA ASN A 267 15.25 -26.34 -27.18
C ASN A 267 13.85 -25.74 -27.41
N TYR A 268 13.80 -24.48 -27.82
CA TYR A 268 12.56 -23.74 -28.05
C TYR A 268 12.24 -23.54 -29.53
N GLY A 269 13.03 -24.09 -30.46
CA GLY A 269 12.78 -23.99 -31.90
C GLY A 269 12.92 -22.58 -32.48
N MET A 270 13.82 -21.76 -31.91
CA MET A 270 14.13 -20.39 -32.38
C MET A 270 15.49 -20.33 -33.11
N GLU A 271 15.96 -21.48 -33.64
CA GLU A 271 17.27 -21.66 -34.25
C GLU A 271 18.42 -21.37 -33.26
N ARG A 272 19.54 -20.80 -33.72
CA ARG A 272 20.79 -20.65 -32.97
C ARG A 272 20.66 -19.72 -31.77
N VAL A 273 21.33 -20.07 -30.68
CA VAL A 273 21.49 -19.21 -29.49
C VAL A 273 22.71 -18.31 -29.68
N TRP A 274 22.62 -17.04 -29.31
CA TRP A 274 23.73 -16.08 -29.41
C TRP A 274 24.19 -15.50 -28.09
N CYS A 275 23.28 -15.29 -27.15
CA CYS A 275 23.57 -14.59 -25.91
C CYS A 275 22.69 -15.07 -24.76
N VAL A 276 23.24 -14.97 -23.56
CA VAL A 276 22.56 -15.22 -22.29
C VAL A 276 22.84 -14.06 -21.35
N ALA A 277 21.85 -13.69 -20.56
CA ALA A 277 22.03 -12.77 -19.44
C ALA A 277 21.30 -13.30 -18.21
N SER A 278 21.98 -13.28 -17.08
CA SER A 278 21.41 -13.60 -15.76
C SER A 278 21.61 -12.41 -14.84
N LEU A 279 20.55 -12.06 -14.09
CA LEU A 279 20.58 -10.93 -13.17
C LEU A 279 20.88 -11.43 -11.75
N ARG A 280 21.80 -10.77 -11.03
CA ARG A 280 22.02 -11.08 -9.61
C ARG A 280 20.76 -10.77 -8.80
N GLY A 281 20.42 -11.62 -7.83
CA GLY A 281 19.19 -11.46 -7.07
C GLY A 281 17.91 -11.89 -7.80
N SER A 282 17.95 -12.30 -9.07
CA SER A 282 16.81 -12.92 -9.75
C SER A 282 17.17 -14.29 -10.32
N ASN A 283 16.18 -15.18 -10.44
CA ASN A 283 16.36 -16.44 -11.16
C ASN A 283 15.86 -16.35 -12.62
N ASN A 284 15.56 -15.14 -13.09
CA ASN A 284 15.20 -14.90 -14.48
C ASN A 284 16.48 -14.88 -15.32
N VAL A 285 16.44 -15.64 -16.40
CA VAL A 285 17.51 -15.74 -17.39
C VAL A 285 16.95 -15.35 -18.74
N ALA A 286 17.57 -14.36 -19.38
CA ALA A 286 17.26 -13.95 -20.74
C ALA A 286 18.16 -14.69 -21.73
N LEU A 287 17.57 -15.11 -22.85
CA LEU A 287 18.20 -15.87 -23.92
C LEU A 287 17.89 -15.19 -25.25
N GLY A 288 18.91 -14.92 -26.06
CA GLY A 288 18.78 -14.38 -27.41
C GLY A 288 19.06 -15.43 -28.47
N TYR A 289 18.20 -15.47 -29.48
CA TYR A 289 18.16 -16.43 -30.57
C TYR A 289 18.20 -15.73 -31.95
N ASP A 290 18.29 -16.54 -33.01
CA ASP A 290 18.12 -16.10 -34.40
C ASP A 290 16.71 -15.56 -34.68
N GLU A 291 15.66 -16.16 -34.12
CA GLU A 291 14.26 -15.72 -34.32
C GLU A 291 13.67 -14.94 -33.14
N GLY A 292 14.50 -14.42 -32.23
CA GLY A 292 14.04 -13.51 -31.17
C GLY A 292 14.64 -13.77 -29.81
N SER A 293 13.86 -13.55 -28.75
CA SER A 293 14.34 -13.65 -27.36
C SER A 293 13.32 -14.33 -26.45
N ILE A 294 13.84 -15.00 -25.42
CA ILE A 294 13.05 -15.74 -24.43
C ILE A 294 13.56 -15.40 -23.04
N ILE A 295 12.65 -15.21 -22.09
CA ILE A 295 13.00 -15.19 -20.66
C ILE A 295 12.45 -16.43 -20.00
N VAL A 296 13.33 -17.11 -19.27
CA VAL A 296 13.04 -18.31 -18.51
C VAL A 296 13.29 -18.01 -17.03
N LYS A 297 12.35 -18.37 -16.17
CA LYS A 297 12.54 -18.37 -14.72
C LYS A 297 12.98 -19.76 -14.28
N LEU A 298 14.14 -19.84 -13.64
CA LEU A 298 14.73 -21.07 -13.15
C LEU A 298 14.40 -21.26 -11.67
N GLY A 299 13.49 -22.17 -11.36
CA GLY A 299 13.12 -22.47 -9.97
C GLY A 299 12.36 -21.37 -9.23
N ARG A 300 12.17 -21.58 -7.93
CA ARG A 300 11.48 -20.65 -7.03
C ARG A 300 12.46 -19.58 -6.51
N GLU A 301 11.93 -18.40 -6.23
CA GLU A 301 12.71 -17.25 -5.71
C GLU A 301 12.51 -17.07 -4.20
N GLU A 302 12.12 -18.13 -3.49
CA GLU A 302 11.98 -18.13 -2.03
C GLU A 302 13.38 -18.21 -1.39
N PRO A 303 13.71 -17.32 -0.43
CA PRO A 303 14.98 -17.42 0.27
C PRO A 303 14.99 -18.62 1.22
N ALA A 304 16.12 -19.31 1.28
CA ALA A 304 16.37 -20.37 2.24
C ALA A 304 16.71 -19.76 3.61
N MET A 305 15.68 -19.34 4.35
CA MET A 305 15.80 -18.70 5.66
C MET A 305 14.74 -19.21 6.64
N SER A 306 15.10 -19.26 7.91
CA SER A 306 14.18 -19.62 9.00
C SER A 306 14.57 -18.90 10.28
N MET A 307 13.58 -18.60 11.12
CA MET A 307 13.77 -17.97 12.42
C MET A 307 13.22 -18.86 13.53
N ASP A 308 13.93 -18.94 14.65
CA ASP A 308 13.43 -19.60 15.86
C ASP A 308 12.51 -18.67 16.67
N ALA A 309 11.76 -19.24 17.62
CA ALA A 309 10.89 -18.46 18.52
C ALA A 309 11.65 -17.45 19.43
N ASN A 310 12.98 -17.54 19.48
CA ASN A 310 13.84 -16.66 20.28
C ASN A 310 14.50 -15.54 19.46
N GLY A 311 14.25 -15.45 18.15
CA GLY A 311 14.83 -14.45 17.27
C GLY A 311 16.24 -14.75 16.74
N LYS A 312 16.66 -16.02 16.73
CA LYS A 312 17.82 -16.48 15.96
C LYS A 312 17.37 -16.81 14.55
N ILE A 313 18.02 -16.19 13.58
CA ILE A 313 17.74 -16.37 12.18
C ILE A 313 18.91 -17.13 11.57
N ILE A 314 18.59 -18.18 10.82
CA ILE A 314 19.57 -18.93 10.05
C ILE A 314 19.13 -18.88 8.60
N TRP A 315 20.06 -18.53 7.72
CA TRP A 315 19.84 -18.54 6.28
C TRP A 315 21.04 -19.13 5.58
N ALA A 316 20.83 -19.57 4.35
CA ALA A 316 21.92 -19.94 3.47
C ALA A 316 22.13 -18.92 2.37
N LYS A 317 23.40 -18.67 2.09
CA LYS A 317 23.88 -17.96 0.92
C LYS A 317 24.73 -18.93 0.12
N HIS A 318 24.21 -19.38 -1.02
CA HIS A 318 24.80 -20.49 -1.77
C HIS A 318 24.97 -21.72 -0.87
N SER A 319 26.19 -22.22 -0.68
CA SER A 319 26.49 -23.35 0.20
C SER A 319 26.87 -22.95 1.63
N GLU A 320 26.99 -21.65 1.93
CA GLU A 320 27.37 -21.16 3.25
C GLU A 320 26.14 -20.89 4.11
N VAL A 321 26.14 -21.42 5.33
CA VAL A 321 25.09 -21.16 6.31
C VAL A 321 25.57 -20.08 7.27
N GLN A 322 24.77 -19.04 7.37
CA GLN A 322 25.02 -17.90 8.23
C GLN A 322 23.93 -17.79 9.29
N GLN A 323 24.32 -17.22 10.43
CA GLN A 323 23.44 -16.97 11.55
C GLN A 323 23.43 -15.48 11.89
N ALA A 324 22.24 -14.95 12.18
CA ALA A 324 22.07 -13.67 12.83
C ALA A 324 21.21 -13.81 14.07
N ASN A 325 21.40 -12.92 15.04
CA ASN A 325 20.64 -12.93 16.28
C ASN A 325 20.02 -11.55 16.53
N LEU A 326 18.69 -11.51 16.60
CA LEU A 326 17.94 -10.28 16.86
C LEU A 326 18.23 -9.71 18.25
N LYS A 327 18.55 -10.55 19.24
CA LYS A 327 18.85 -10.09 20.62
C LYS A 327 20.11 -9.24 20.73
N ALA A 328 21.00 -9.28 19.74
CA ALA A 328 22.23 -8.50 19.75
C ALA A 328 22.00 -7.00 19.49
N MET A 329 20.79 -6.60 19.11
CA MET A 329 20.46 -5.23 18.69
C MET A 329 20.21 -4.25 19.84
N GLY A 330 19.97 -4.73 21.08
CA GLY A 330 19.60 -3.88 22.21
C GLY A 330 18.28 -3.12 22.02
N ASP A 331 18.02 -2.11 22.85
CA ASP A 331 16.80 -1.26 22.80
C ASP A 331 16.90 -0.14 21.74
N ALA A 332 17.47 -0.41 20.57
CA ALA A 332 17.50 0.58 19.50
C ALA A 332 16.05 0.87 19.02
N GLU A 333 15.68 2.15 18.86
CA GLU A 333 14.40 2.52 18.24
C GLU A 333 14.41 2.08 16.77
N ILE A 334 13.77 0.94 16.50
CA ILE A 334 13.62 0.42 15.15
C ILE A 334 12.42 1.12 14.50
N LYS A 335 12.62 1.74 13.34
CA LYS A 335 11.51 2.23 12.52
C LYS A 335 10.91 1.11 11.68
N ASP A 336 9.61 1.17 11.50
CA ASP A 336 8.89 0.18 10.69
C ASP A 336 9.29 0.31 9.22
N GLY A 337 9.60 -0.82 8.58
CA GLY A 337 10.02 -0.86 7.18
C GLY A 337 11.52 -0.67 6.94
N GLU A 338 12.30 -0.25 7.94
CA GLU A 338 13.75 -0.08 7.79
C GLU A 338 14.53 -1.40 7.93
N ARG A 339 15.64 -1.49 7.20
CA ARG A 339 16.55 -2.65 7.26
C ARG A 339 17.25 -2.69 8.61
N LEU A 340 17.20 -3.85 9.27
CA LEU A 340 17.92 -4.11 10.51
C LEU A 340 19.41 -4.37 10.24
N PRO A 341 20.33 -3.61 10.87
CA PRO A 341 21.76 -3.89 10.79
C PRO A 341 22.15 -5.04 11.73
N LEU A 342 21.96 -6.28 11.29
CA LEU A 342 22.27 -7.46 12.07
C LEU A 342 23.73 -7.90 11.91
N ALA A 343 24.37 -8.27 13.02
CA ALA A 343 25.68 -8.92 12.99
C ALA A 343 25.55 -10.36 12.49
N VAL A 344 26.17 -10.63 11.34
CA VAL A 344 26.16 -11.95 10.70
C VAL A 344 27.36 -12.75 11.18
N LYS A 345 27.11 -13.99 11.59
CA LYS A 345 28.13 -14.97 11.99
C LYS A 345 28.09 -16.17 11.04
N ASP A 346 29.23 -16.50 10.45
CA ASP A 346 29.35 -17.69 9.61
C ASP A 346 29.39 -18.95 10.48
N MET A 347 28.54 -19.94 10.15
CA MET A 347 28.42 -21.19 10.90
C MET A 347 29.15 -22.35 10.22
N GLY A 348 29.37 -22.26 8.91
CA GLY A 348 30.07 -23.25 8.09
C GLY A 348 29.39 -23.48 6.75
N SER A 349 29.93 -24.38 5.96
CA SER A 349 29.38 -24.80 4.67
C SER A 349 28.56 -26.09 4.80
N CYS A 350 27.44 -26.16 4.09
CA CYS A 350 26.70 -27.40 3.88
C CYS A 350 27.29 -28.21 2.73
N GLU A 351 27.14 -29.54 2.80
CA GLU A 351 27.59 -30.46 1.74
C GLU A 351 26.66 -30.41 0.50
N ILE A 352 25.37 -30.15 0.74
CA ILE A 352 24.34 -30.02 -0.29
C ILE A 352 24.01 -28.56 -0.55
N TYR A 353 23.43 -28.24 -1.72
CA TYR A 353 22.93 -26.90 -1.99
C TYR A 353 21.57 -26.69 -1.27
N PRO A 354 21.48 -25.80 -0.27
CA PRO A 354 20.27 -25.58 0.51
C PRO A 354 19.17 -24.94 -0.34
N GLN A 355 18.09 -25.69 -0.58
CA GLN A 355 16.86 -25.18 -1.19
C GLN A 355 15.87 -24.70 -0.14
N THR A 356 15.76 -25.41 0.97
CA THR A 356 14.92 -25.01 2.11
C THR A 356 15.68 -25.16 3.41
N ILE A 357 15.41 -24.24 4.33
CA ILE A 357 15.94 -24.26 5.69
C ILE A 357 14.75 -24.08 6.63
N GLN A 358 14.62 -24.96 7.62
CA GLN A 358 13.56 -24.87 8.61
C GLN A 358 14.07 -25.24 10.00
N HIS A 359 13.81 -24.38 10.97
CA HIS A 359 13.92 -24.75 12.38
C HIS A 359 12.84 -25.77 12.72
N ASN A 360 13.16 -26.68 13.64
CA ASN A 360 12.12 -27.43 14.33
C ASN A 360 11.35 -26.50 15.29
N PRO A 361 10.15 -26.88 15.77
CA PRO A 361 9.29 -26.01 16.58
C PRO A 361 9.97 -25.42 17.84
N ASN A 362 10.89 -26.16 18.47
CA ASN A 362 11.64 -25.67 19.64
C ASN A 362 12.94 -24.90 19.31
N GLY A 363 13.32 -24.78 18.04
CA GLY A 363 14.52 -24.08 17.58
C GLY A 363 15.86 -24.76 17.89
N ARG A 364 15.87 -26.00 18.39
CA ARG A 364 17.10 -26.75 18.73
C ARG A 364 17.80 -27.32 17.49
N PHE A 365 17.03 -27.73 16.50
CA PHE A 365 17.51 -28.35 15.28
C PHE A 365 17.10 -27.52 14.07
N VAL A 366 17.93 -27.59 13.03
CA VAL A 366 17.67 -27.00 11.73
C VAL A 366 17.82 -28.09 10.70
N VAL A 367 16.83 -28.23 9.83
CA VAL A 367 16.95 -29.07 8.65
C VAL A 367 17.34 -28.22 7.46
N VAL A 368 18.26 -28.75 6.65
CA VAL A 368 18.61 -28.24 5.34
C VAL A 368 18.20 -29.29 4.33
N CYS A 369 17.35 -28.94 3.38
CA CYS A 369 16.97 -29.84 2.28
C CYS A 369 17.48 -29.30 0.96
N GLY A 370 17.99 -30.18 0.10
CA GLY A 370 18.61 -29.83 -1.16
C GLY A 370 18.96 -31.09 -1.97
N ASP A 371 18.91 -30.98 -3.29
CA ASP A 371 19.37 -32.04 -4.23
C ASP A 371 18.73 -33.44 -4.06
N GLY A 372 17.56 -33.52 -3.40
CA GLY A 372 16.88 -34.79 -3.08
C GLY A 372 17.37 -35.44 -1.79
N GLU A 373 18.10 -34.69 -0.97
CA GLU A 373 18.63 -35.08 0.33
C GLU A 373 18.20 -34.08 1.41
N TYR A 374 18.22 -34.53 2.65
CA TYR A 374 18.05 -33.69 3.83
C TYR A 374 19.15 -33.97 4.84
N ILE A 375 19.56 -32.92 5.55
CA ILE A 375 20.52 -33.01 6.65
C ILE A 375 19.97 -32.22 7.83
N ILE A 376 19.91 -32.86 9.00
CA ILE A 376 19.51 -32.22 10.25
C ILE A 376 20.75 -31.84 11.04
N TYR A 377 20.87 -30.57 11.36
CA TYR A 377 21.94 -29.98 12.14
C TYR A 377 21.45 -29.51 13.51
N THR A 378 22.37 -29.38 14.47
CA THR A 378 22.10 -28.61 15.69
C THR A 378 22.18 -27.11 15.39
N ALA A 379 21.15 -26.35 15.78
CA ALA A 379 21.06 -24.91 15.45
C ALA A 379 22.22 -24.07 16.03
N MET A 380 22.82 -24.50 17.15
CA MET A 380 23.87 -23.74 17.84
C MET A 380 25.27 -23.88 17.24
N ALA A 381 25.57 -25.00 16.59
CA ALA A 381 26.95 -25.34 16.20
C ALA A 381 27.03 -26.10 14.87
N LEU A 382 25.92 -26.14 14.12
CA LEU A 382 25.78 -26.83 12.84
C LEU A 382 26.32 -28.26 12.84
N ARG A 383 26.14 -29.02 13.94
CA ARG A 383 26.62 -30.41 14.02
C ARG A 383 25.60 -31.37 13.42
N ASN A 384 26.02 -32.20 12.48
CA ASN A 384 25.16 -33.20 11.84
C ASN A 384 24.59 -34.19 12.89
N LYS A 385 23.27 -34.41 12.82
CA LYS A 385 22.53 -35.35 13.66
C LYS A 385 21.96 -36.52 12.88
N SER A 386 21.36 -36.25 11.73
CA SER A 386 20.88 -37.27 10.81
C SER A 386 20.90 -36.71 9.40
N PHE A 387 20.93 -37.61 8.43
CA PHE A 387 20.85 -37.30 7.01
C PHE A 387 20.14 -38.45 6.29
N GLY A 388 19.63 -38.18 5.10
CA GLY A 388 18.99 -39.18 4.27
C GLY A 388 18.48 -38.60 2.96
N SER A 389 17.97 -39.46 2.09
CA SER A 389 17.33 -39.05 0.85
C SER A 389 15.87 -38.67 1.09
N ALA A 390 15.46 -37.47 0.67
CA ALA A 390 14.09 -37.02 0.71
C ALA A 390 13.85 -35.96 -0.37
N GLN A 391 12.71 -36.02 -1.04
CA GLN A 391 12.24 -34.95 -1.91
C GLN A 391 11.73 -33.76 -1.11
N GLU A 392 11.05 -34.05 0.00
CA GLU A 392 10.50 -33.06 0.93
C GLU A 392 10.64 -33.53 2.36
N PHE A 393 10.72 -32.57 3.26
CA PHE A 393 10.85 -32.76 4.69
C PHE A 393 9.88 -31.81 5.40
N VAL A 394 9.20 -32.29 6.43
CA VAL A 394 8.37 -31.46 7.30
C VAL A 394 8.49 -31.88 8.76
N TRP A 395 8.50 -30.89 9.65
CA TRP A 395 8.44 -31.11 11.09
C TRP A 395 6.99 -31.35 11.54
N ALA A 396 6.81 -32.23 12.52
CA ALA A 396 5.58 -32.24 13.32
C ALA A 396 5.58 -31.06 14.30
N HIS A 397 4.44 -30.78 14.93
CA HIS A 397 4.40 -29.85 16.07
C HIS A 397 5.23 -30.40 17.26
N ASP A 398 5.23 -31.73 17.47
CA ASP A 398 6.21 -32.35 18.35
C ASP A 398 7.61 -32.20 17.77
N SER A 399 8.49 -31.55 18.52
CA SER A 399 9.88 -31.28 18.11
C SER A 399 10.73 -32.55 17.94
N SER A 400 10.24 -33.71 18.39
CA SER A 400 10.91 -34.99 18.27
C SER A 400 10.55 -35.77 17.00
N GLU A 401 9.50 -35.36 16.29
CA GLU A 401 8.93 -36.08 15.15
C GLU A 401 9.04 -35.29 13.85
N TYR A 402 9.25 -36.01 12.75
CA TYR A 402 9.26 -35.44 11.41
C TYR A 402 8.84 -36.47 10.37
N ALA A 403 8.35 -36.00 9.23
CA ALA A 403 8.04 -36.82 8.07
C ALA A 403 8.91 -36.43 6.88
N ILE A 404 9.24 -37.42 6.06
CA ILE A 404 9.90 -37.21 4.79
C ILE A 404 9.14 -37.90 3.66
N ARG A 405 9.20 -37.29 2.49
CA ARG A 405 8.68 -37.87 1.25
C ARG A 405 9.86 -38.40 0.44
N GLU A 406 10.05 -39.72 0.44
CA GLU A 406 11.14 -40.36 -0.30
C GLU A 406 10.82 -40.45 -1.80
N SER A 407 9.57 -40.80 -2.12
CA SER A 407 9.05 -40.92 -3.48
C SER A 407 7.63 -40.40 -3.57
N ASN A 408 7.04 -40.39 -4.77
CA ASN A 408 5.67 -39.91 -4.98
C ASN A 408 4.59 -40.82 -4.35
N SER A 409 4.97 -41.92 -3.69
CA SER A 409 4.03 -42.89 -3.12
C SER A 409 4.38 -43.33 -1.71
N VAL A 410 5.55 -42.93 -1.16
CA VAL A 410 6.03 -43.40 0.14
C VAL A 410 6.35 -42.20 1.03
N VAL A 411 5.72 -42.19 2.20
CA VAL A 411 5.99 -41.24 3.29
C VAL A 411 6.52 -42.01 4.49
N LYS A 412 7.65 -41.55 5.03
CA LYS A 412 8.31 -42.14 6.20
C LYS A 412 8.22 -41.16 7.37
N ILE A 413 7.86 -41.67 8.55
CA ILE A 413 7.78 -40.90 9.79
C ILE A 413 8.91 -41.35 10.71
N PHE A 414 9.59 -40.37 11.30
CA PHE A 414 10.70 -40.56 12.21
C PHE A 414 10.38 -39.95 13.56
N LYS A 415 10.80 -40.62 14.64
CA LYS A 415 10.76 -40.10 16.02
C LYS A 415 12.15 -40.23 16.63
N ASN A 416 12.65 -39.16 17.22
CA ASN A 416 14.02 -39.10 17.77
C ASN A 416 15.09 -39.57 16.77
N PHE A 417 14.95 -39.17 15.50
CA PHE A 417 15.87 -39.53 14.39
C PHE A 417 15.92 -41.02 14.04
N LYS A 418 14.95 -41.82 14.50
CA LYS A 418 14.78 -43.22 14.11
C LYS A 418 13.47 -43.39 13.35
N GLU A 419 13.50 -44.21 12.30
CA GLU A 419 12.30 -44.52 11.52
C GLU A 419 11.30 -45.26 12.42
N LYS A 420 10.09 -44.71 12.53
CA LYS A 420 8.99 -45.29 13.31
C LYS A 420 8.08 -46.11 12.41
N LYS A 421 7.66 -45.52 11.29
CA LYS A 421 6.69 -46.12 10.36
C LYS A 421 6.94 -45.61 8.95
N SER A 422 6.65 -46.46 7.98
CA SER A 422 6.63 -46.14 6.56
C SER A 422 5.28 -46.58 6.03
N PHE A 423 4.56 -45.69 5.35
CA PHE A 423 3.26 -46.00 4.80
C PHE A 423 3.09 -45.42 3.39
N LYS A 424 2.13 -45.98 2.66
CA LYS A 424 1.78 -45.58 1.30
C LYS A 424 0.36 -45.01 1.32
N PRO A 425 0.19 -43.69 1.14
CA PRO A 425 -1.13 -43.08 1.00
C PRO A 425 -1.86 -43.66 -0.22
N ASP A 426 -3.16 -43.91 -0.10
CA ASP A 426 -3.95 -44.61 -1.14
C ASP A 426 -3.99 -43.85 -2.48
N PHE A 427 -3.95 -42.52 -2.44
CA PHE A 427 -3.99 -41.63 -3.62
C PHE A 427 -2.62 -41.06 -4.00
N GLY A 428 -1.53 -41.60 -3.45
CA GLY A 428 -0.18 -41.10 -3.64
C GLY A 428 0.12 -39.80 -2.88
N ALA A 429 1.38 -39.36 -2.96
CA ALA A 429 1.92 -38.20 -2.27
C ALA A 429 2.72 -37.32 -3.23
N GLU A 430 2.15 -36.21 -3.66
CA GLU A 430 2.84 -35.17 -4.43
C GLU A 430 3.49 -34.11 -3.55
N GLY A 431 2.94 -33.89 -2.35
CA GLY A 431 3.47 -32.93 -1.38
C GLY A 431 3.15 -33.32 0.06
N ILE A 432 3.99 -32.94 1.02
CA ILE A 432 3.73 -33.11 2.45
C ILE A 432 3.77 -31.78 3.21
N TYR A 433 2.97 -31.67 4.26
CA TYR A 433 2.85 -30.50 5.13
C TYR A 433 2.91 -30.90 6.60
N GLY A 434 3.70 -30.15 7.36
CA GLY A 434 3.87 -30.32 8.80
C GLY A 434 2.79 -29.62 9.62
N GLY A 435 2.84 -29.81 10.94
CA GLY A 435 1.91 -29.20 11.90
C GLY A 435 1.35 -30.21 12.89
N PHE A 436 0.13 -29.96 13.38
CA PHE A 436 -0.55 -30.83 14.33
C PHE A 436 -0.96 -32.18 13.71
N LEU A 437 -1.30 -32.17 12.42
CA LEU A 437 -1.57 -33.36 11.62
C LEU A 437 -0.62 -33.39 10.43
N LEU A 438 -0.34 -34.59 9.91
CA LEU A 438 0.44 -34.77 8.70
C LEU A 438 -0.45 -34.56 7.48
N GLY A 439 -0.27 -33.43 6.79
CA GLY A 439 -0.97 -33.16 5.54
C GLY A 439 -0.26 -33.81 4.36
N VAL A 440 -0.95 -34.61 3.57
CA VAL A 440 -0.44 -35.22 2.33
C VAL A 440 -1.29 -34.74 1.17
N ARG A 441 -0.67 -34.04 0.23
CA ARG A 441 -1.30 -33.60 -1.01
C ARG A 441 -1.14 -34.68 -2.08
N SER A 442 -2.26 -35.03 -2.68
CA SER A 442 -2.38 -35.88 -3.87
C SER A 442 -2.88 -35.05 -5.05
N VAL A 443 -2.91 -35.65 -6.25
CA VAL A 443 -3.46 -35.01 -7.47
C VAL A 443 -4.90 -34.53 -7.26
N ASN A 444 -5.70 -35.29 -6.50
CA ASN A 444 -7.14 -35.11 -6.37
C ASN A 444 -7.56 -34.49 -5.02
N GLY A 445 -6.62 -33.97 -4.22
CA GLY A 445 -6.95 -33.32 -2.94
C GLY A 445 -5.90 -33.49 -1.85
N LEU A 446 -6.24 -33.01 -0.65
CA LEU A 446 -5.43 -33.03 0.56
C LEU A 446 -6.00 -34.04 1.56
N ALA A 447 -5.16 -34.91 2.10
CA ALA A 447 -5.51 -35.83 3.17
C ALA A 447 -4.73 -35.48 4.45
N PHE A 448 -5.42 -35.42 5.59
CA PHE A 448 -4.79 -35.29 6.90
C PHE A 448 -4.69 -36.65 7.57
N TYR A 449 -3.48 -36.99 7.99
CA TYR A 449 -3.17 -38.20 8.74
C TYR A 449 -2.73 -37.88 10.16
N ASP A 450 -3.03 -38.78 11.08
CA ASP A 450 -2.47 -38.74 12.42
C ASP A 450 -0.97 -39.10 12.41
N TRP A 451 -0.16 -38.44 13.24
CA TRP A 451 1.27 -38.70 13.37
C TRP A 451 1.56 -40.00 14.11
N GLU A 452 0.70 -40.41 15.05
CA GLU A 452 0.95 -41.59 15.86
C GLU A 452 0.60 -42.88 15.13
N ASN A 453 -0.64 -42.97 14.65
CA ASN A 453 -1.21 -44.18 14.08
C ASN A 453 -1.25 -44.20 12.55
N THR A 454 -1.00 -43.07 11.88
CA THR A 454 -1.10 -42.89 10.42
C THR A 454 -2.47 -43.24 9.86
N GLU A 455 -3.52 -43.03 10.65
CA GLU A 455 -4.91 -43.16 10.22
C GLU A 455 -5.35 -41.89 9.50
N LEU A 456 -6.22 -42.06 8.49
CA LEU A 456 -6.82 -40.94 7.77
C LEU A 456 -7.85 -40.25 8.68
N ILE A 457 -7.60 -38.99 9.01
CA ILE A 457 -8.54 -38.18 9.81
C ILE A 457 -9.59 -37.57 8.91
N ARG A 458 -9.17 -36.84 7.86
CA ARG A 458 -10.10 -36.22 6.91
C ARG A 458 -9.40 -35.97 5.58
N ARG A 459 -10.13 -36.21 4.50
CA ARG A 459 -9.79 -35.78 3.17
C ARG A 459 -10.57 -34.53 2.79
N ILE A 460 -9.90 -33.60 2.12
CA ILE A 460 -10.43 -32.32 1.67
C ILE A 460 -10.09 -32.18 0.17
N GLU A 461 -11.09 -31.98 -0.67
CA GLU A 461 -10.94 -31.82 -2.13
C GLU A 461 -10.44 -30.43 -2.53
N ILE A 462 -9.32 -30.00 -1.93
CA ILE A 462 -8.65 -28.75 -2.23
C ILE A 462 -7.19 -29.05 -2.58
N GLN A 463 -6.63 -28.30 -3.52
CA GLN A 463 -5.21 -28.37 -3.86
C GLN A 463 -4.43 -27.26 -3.13
N PRO A 464 -3.84 -27.54 -1.96
CA PRO A 464 -3.05 -26.55 -1.25
C PRO A 464 -1.70 -26.31 -1.92
N LYS A 465 -1.26 -25.07 -1.82
CA LYS A 465 0.13 -24.66 -2.02
C LYS A 465 0.89 -24.63 -0.70
N HIS A 466 0.24 -24.15 0.37
CA HIS A 466 0.79 -24.11 1.72
C HIS A 466 -0.31 -24.37 2.76
N ILE A 467 0.08 -24.93 3.90
CA ILE A 467 -0.79 -25.14 5.07
C ILE A 467 -0.11 -24.53 6.28
N PHE A 468 -0.84 -23.70 7.02
CA PHE A 468 -0.34 -23.03 8.22
C PHE A 468 -1.23 -23.38 9.40
N TRP A 469 -0.66 -24.02 10.41
CA TRP A 469 -1.34 -24.32 11.66
C TRP A 469 -1.13 -23.21 12.68
N SER A 470 -2.17 -22.93 13.47
CA SER A 470 -2.07 -22.10 14.66
C SER A 470 -1.30 -22.82 15.78
N ASP A 471 -0.68 -22.06 16.69
CA ASP A 471 0.09 -22.62 17.81
C ASP A 471 -0.75 -23.46 18.77
N SER A 472 -2.07 -23.23 18.83
CA SER A 472 -3.00 -24.03 19.63
C SER A 472 -3.46 -25.31 18.92
N GLY A 473 -3.28 -25.40 17.60
CA GLY A 473 -3.77 -26.51 16.78
C GLY A 473 -5.26 -26.48 16.47
N GLU A 474 -6.00 -25.47 16.96
CA GLU A 474 -7.44 -25.35 16.72
C GLU A 474 -7.76 -24.76 15.34
N LEU A 475 -6.92 -23.88 14.81
CA LEU A 475 -7.12 -23.22 13.52
C LEU A 475 -6.06 -23.65 12.52
N VAL A 476 -6.49 -23.86 11.27
CA VAL A 476 -5.61 -24.13 10.13
C VAL A 476 -6.00 -23.26 8.94
N CYS A 477 -5.00 -22.66 8.31
CA CYS A 477 -5.16 -21.94 7.05
C CYS A 477 -4.63 -22.82 5.91
N ILE A 478 -5.49 -23.07 4.92
CA ILE A 478 -5.14 -23.77 3.68
C ILE A 478 -5.07 -22.73 2.57
N ALA A 479 -3.85 -22.42 2.11
CA ALA A 479 -3.63 -21.48 1.02
C ALA A 479 -3.57 -22.21 -0.32
N THR A 480 -4.40 -21.80 -1.28
CA THR A 480 -4.43 -22.29 -2.66
C THR A 480 -3.76 -21.29 -3.62
N GLU A 481 -3.85 -21.52 -4.92
CA GLU A 481 -3.31 -20.58 -5.92
C GLU A 481 -4.13 -19.29 -6.04
N GLU A 482 -5.43 -19.32 -5.70
CA GLU A 482 -6.36 -18.20 -5.90
C GLU A 482 -6.92 -17.63 -4.59
N SER A 483 -7.22 -18.50 -3.63
CA SER A 483 -7.84 -18.15 -2.35
C SER A 483 -7.20 -18.88 -1.18
N PHE A 484 -7.53 -18.48 0.05
CA PHE A 484 -7.21 -19.27 1.24
C PHE A 484 -8.44 -19.52 2.09
N PHE A 485 -8.46 -20.70 2.71
CA PHE A 485 -9.53 -21.19 3.55
C PHE A 485 -9.06 -21.26 4.99
N ILE A 486 -9.90 -20.82 5.92
CA ILE A 486 -9.65 -20.99 7.35
C ILE A 486 -10.62 -22.03 7.89
N LEU A 487 -10.06 -23.09 8.45
CA LEU A 487 -10.79 -24.19 9.06
C LEU A 487 -10.48 -24.23 10.55
N LYS A 488 -11.47 -24.67 11.32
CA LYS A 488 -11.31 -25.04 12.73
C LYS A 488 -11.22 -26.55 12.84
N TYR A 489 -10.15 -27.04 13.46
CA TYR A 489 -9.94 -28.45 13.79
C TYR A 489 -10.53 -28.77 15.16
N LEU A 490 -11.37 -29.80 15.23
CA LEU A 490 -12.06 -30.24 16.45
C LEU A 490 -11.51 -31.59 16.90
N SER A 491 -10.40 -31.57 17.64
CA SER A 491 -9.72 -32.77 18.14
C SER A 491 -10.61 -33.66 19.01
N GLU A 492 -11.49 -33.06 19.84
CA GLU A 492 -12.42 -33.80 20.71
C GLU A 492 -13.39 -34.68 19.91
N LYS A 493 -13.90 -34.17 18.78
CA LYS A 493 -14.80 -34.93 17.91
C LYS A 493 -14.07 -36.06 17.19
N VAL A 494 -12.80 -35.84 16.83
CA VAL A 494 -11.96 -36.88 16.22
C VAL A 494 -11.71 -38.01 17.21
N ALA A 495 -11.33 -37.69 18.45
CA ALA A 495 -11.12 -38.70 19.49
C ALA A 495 -12.40 -39.49 19.78
N ALA A 496 -13.54 -38.81 19.91
CA ALA A 496 -14.83 -39.47 20.13
C ALA A 496 -15.23 -40.41 18.97
N ALA A 497 -15.05 -39.98 17.72
CA ALA A 497 -15.36 -40.80 16.54
C ALA A 497 -14.40 -41.99 16.39
N GLN A 498 -13.14 -41.87 16.81
CA GLN A 498 -12.18 -42.97 16.84
C GLN A 498 -12.53 -44.01 17.91
N GLU A 499 -13.04 -43.58 19.08
CA GLU A 499 -13.47 -44.49 20.15
C GLU A 499 -14.77 -45.23 19.82
N THR A 500 -15.74 -44.54 19.19
CA THR A 500 -17.04 -45.14 18.87
C THR A 500 -17.05 -45.90 17.53
N HIS A 501 -16.08 -45.64 16.66
CA HIS A 501 -16.05 -46.09 15.25
C HIS A 501 -17.31 -45.70 14.44
N GLU A 502 -18.11 -44.76 14.94
CA GLU A 502 -19.29 -44.23 14.25
C GLU A 502 -18.92 -42.93 13.51
N GLY A 503 -19.32 -42.81 12.24
CA GLY A 503 -19.09 -41.60 11.43
C GLY A 503 -17.76 -41.54 10.66
N VAL A 504 -16.97 -42.62 10.65
CA VAL A 504 -15.79 -42.74 9.78
C VAL A 504 -16.24 -43.15 8.37
N THR A 505 -16.15 -42.22 7.42
CA THR A 505 -16.44 -42.45 6.00
C THR A 505 -15.16 -42.82 5.23
N GLU A 506 -15.28 -43.16 3.95
CA GLU A 506 -14.11 -43.36 3.06
C GLU A 506 -13.22 -42.09 2.97
N ASP A 507 -13.81 -40.90 3.17
CA ASP A 507 -13.09 -39.62 3.21
C ASP A 507 -12.70 -39.20 4.65
N GLY A 508 -12.81 -40.10 5.63
CA GLY A 508 -12.52 -39.86 7.04
C GLY A 508 -13.71 -39.31 7.84
N ILE A 509 -13.41 -38.55 8.90
CA ILE A 509 -14.38 -38.00 9.86
C ILE A 509 -14.82 -36.61 9.38
N GLU A 510 -16.09 -36.48 8.97
CA GLU A 510 -16.61 -35.21 8.43
C GLU A 510 -16.57 -34.07 9.45
N ASP A 511 -16.90 -34.40 10.69
CA ASP A 511 -16.98 -33.49 11.82
C ASP A 511 -15.61 -33.01 12.34
N ALA A 512 -14.50 -33.50 11.78
CA ALA A 512 -13.14 -33.14 12.21
C ALA A 512 -12.79 -31.67 11.92
N PHE A 513 -13.34 -31.11 10.84
CA PHE A 513 -13.06 -29.74 10.41
C PHE A 513 -14.34 -28.96 10.16
N GLU A 514 -14.37 -27.72 10.65
CA GLU A 514 -15.41 -26.73 10.37
C GLU A 514 -14.84 -25.59 9.52
N VAL A 515 -15.51 -25.23 8.42
CA VAL A 515 -15.07 -24.12 7.56
C VAL A 515 -15.54 -22.79 8.16
N LEU A 516 -14.60 -21.95 8.60
CA LEU A 516 -14.93 -20.63 9.17
C LEU A 516 -15.09 -19.55 8.10
N GLY A 517 -14.31 -19.62 7.03
CA GLY A 517 -14.38 -18.64 5.95
C GLY A 517 -13.42 -18.90 4.79
N GLU A 518 -13.78 -18.36 3.63
CA GLU A 518 -12.97 -18.32 2.42
C GLU A 518 -12.65 -16.87 2.07
N ILE A 519 -11.40 -16.62 1.70
CA ILE A 519 -10.91 -15.30 1.31
C ILE A 519 -10.22 -15.39 -0.06
N GLN A 520 -10.70 -14.57 -1.01
CA GLN A 520 -10.13 -14.45 -2.35
C GLN A 520 -8.90 -13.53 -2.37
N GLU A 521 -7.84 -13.94 -1.67
CA GLU A 521 -6.51 -13.35 -1.82
C GLU A 521 -5.43 -14.44 -1.90
N ILE A 522 -4.38 -14.18 -2.68
CA ILE A 522 -3.27 -15.12 -2.85
C ILE A 522 -2.25 -14.90 -1.73
N VAL A 523 -2.10 -15.90 -0.87
CA VAL A 523 -1.11 -15.92 0.21
C VAL A 523 0.24 -16.42 -0.31
N LYS A 524 1.29 -15.60 -0.16
CA LYS A 524 2.67 -16.03 -0.44
C LYS A 524 3.29 -16.77 0.75
N THR A 525 3.13 -16.23 1.94
CA THR A 525 3.60 -16.79 3.21
C THR A 525 2.70 -16.27 4.31
N GLY A 526 2.60 -17.01 5.41
CA GLY A 526 1.76 -16.65 6.54
C GLY A 526 2.23 -17.30 7.83
N LEU A 527 1.75 -16.76 8.94
CA LEU A 527 1.93 -17.29 10.27
C LEU A 527 0.73 -16.93 11.14
N TRP A 528 0.52 -17.72 12.17
CA TRP A 528 -0.52 -17.45 13.17
C TRP A 528 0.08 -16.74 14.38
N VAL A 529 -0.66 -15.79 14.94
CA VAL A 529 -0.42 -15.20 16.25
C VAL A 529 -1.73 -15.25 17.02
N GLY A 530 -1.87 -16.23 17.91
CA GLY A 530 -3.18 -16.58 18.47
C GLY A 530 -4.17 -16.95 17.37
N ASP A 531 -5.32 -16.29 17.31
CA ASP A 531 -6.35 -16.50 16.28
C ASP A 531 -6.17 -15.58 15.05
N CYS A 532 -5.12 -14.77 15.03
CA CYS A 532 -4.86 -13.83 13.94
C CYS A 532 -3.93 -14.47 12.93
N PHE A 533 -4.37 -14.60 11.67
CA PHE A 533 -3.53 -15.12 10.60
C PHE A 533 -2.87 -13.96 9.85
N ILE A 534 -1.57 -13.79 10.04
CA ILE A 534 -0.76 -12.73 9.40
C ILE A 534 -0.16 -13.32 8.13
N TYR A 535 -0.25 -12.59 7.02
CA TYR A 535 0.25 -13.07 5.73
C TYR A 535 0.71 -11.94 4.82
N THR A 536 1.56 -12.29 3.85
CA THR A 536 1.88 -11.39 2.73
C THR A 536 1.12 -11.82 1.48
N SER A 537 0.51 -10.85 0.80
CA SER A 537 -0.20 -11.08 -0.45
C SER A 537 0.74 -11.12 -1.67
N SER A 538 0.23 -11.60 -2.80
CA SER A 538 0.94 -11.55 -4.09
C SER A 538 1.29 -10.11 -4.52
N VAL A 539 0.46 -9.13 -4.13
CA VAL A 539 0.59 -7.68 -4.41
C VAL A 539 1.48 -6.97 -3.38
N ASN A 540 2.33 -7.71 -2.66
CA ASN A 540 3.29 -7.18 -1.68
C ASN A 540 2.62 -6.33 -0.58
N ARG A 541 1.44 -6.75 -0.11
CA ARG A 541 0.80 -6.16 1.09
C ARG A 541 0.99 -7.09 2.26
N LEU A 542 1.34 -6.51 3.41
CA LEU A 542 1.35 -7.21 4.68
C LEU A 542 -0.03 -7.05 5.32
N ASN A 543 -0.79 -8.14 5.40
CA ASN A 543 -2.14 -8.17 5.91
C ASN A 543 -2.23 -9.11 7.12
N TYR A 544 -3.25 -8.92 7.95
CA TYR A 544 -3.66 -9.95 8.91
C TYR A 544 -5.17 -10.14 8.86
N TYR A 545 -5.57 -11.37 9.10
CA TYR A 545 -6.95 -11.83 9.11
C TYR A 545 -7.42 -12.08 10.54
N VAL A 546 -8.59 -11.55 10.89
CA VAL A 546 -9.28 -11.81 12.16
C VAL A 546 -10.78 -11.92 11.91
N GLY A 547 -11.37 -13.08 12.23
CA GLY A 547 -12.84 -13.24 12.28
C GLY A 547 -13.60 -12.87 10.99
N GLY A 548 -13.01 -13.08 9.82
CA GLY A 548 -13.63 -12.76 8.53
C GLY A 548 -13.26 -11.39 7.97
N GLU A 549 -12.38 -10.65 8.64
CA GLU A 549 -11.89 -9.36 8.19
C GLU A 549 -10.40 -9.37 7.90
N ILE A 550 -10.01 -8.61 6.88
CA ILE A 550 -8.62 -8.38 6.50
C ILE A 550 -8.27 -6.94 6.85
N VAL A 551 -7.16 -6.79 7.55
CA VAL A 551 -6.60 -5.49 7.89
C VAL A 551 -5.18 -5.42 7.33
N THR A 552 -4.89 -4.37 6.57
CA THR A 552 -3.55 -4.10 6.06
C THR A 552 -2.69 -3.44 7.15
N ILE A 553 -1.50 -3.98 7.37
CA ILE A 553 -0.47 -3.43 8.25
C ILE A 553 0.38 -2.42 7.46
N ALA A 554 0.93 -2.86 6.33
CA ALA A 554 1.83 -2.06 5.50
C ALA A 554 1.78 -2.47 4.02
N HIS A 555 2.12 -1.53 3.14
CA HIS A 555 2.45 -1.78 1.75
C HIS A 555 3.97 -1.98 1.63
N LEU A 556 4.41 -3.05 0.98
CA LEU A 556 5.80 -3.41 0.84
C LEU A 556 6.27 -3.09 -0.59
N ASP A 557 7.43 -2.45 -0.72
CA ASP A 557 8.00 -2.09 -2.02
C ASP A 557 8.55 -3.31 -2.79
N ARG A 558 8.86 -4.39 -2.07
CA ARG A 558 9.45 -5.63 -2.60
C ARG A 558 8.76 -6.85 -2.02
N THR A 559 8.97 -7.99 -2.66
CA THR A 559 8.50 -9.28 -2.15
C THR A 559 9.25 -9.63 -0.87
N MET A 560 8.55 -9.63 0.26
CA MET A 560 9.09 -10.03 1.56
C MET A 560 8.48 -11.34 2.01
N TYR A 561 9.23 -12.12 2.77
CA TYR A 561 8.82 -13.39 3.34
C TYR A 561 8.76 -13.28 4.86
N LEU A 562 7.65 -13.72 5.46
CA LEU A 562 7.47 -13.74 6.91
C LEU A 562 8.42 -14.76 7.54
N LEU A 563 9.20 -14.30 8.51
CA LEU A 563 10.12 -15.14 9.28
C LEU A 563 9.48 -15.60 10.59
N GLY A 564 8.77 -14.69 11.27
CA GLY A 564 8.15 -14.98 12.55
C GLY A 564 7.73 -13.72 13.29
N TYR A 565 7.00 -13.93 14.38
CA TYR A 565 6.54 -12.88 15.28
C TYR A 565 7.14 -13.10 16.67
N ILE A 566 7.68 -12.05 17.29
CA ILE A 566 8.23 -12.12 18.64
C ILE A 566 7.32 -11.32 19.59
N PRO A 567 6.54 -12.00 20.46
CA PRO A 567 5.61 -11.32 21.37
C PRO A 567 6.30 -10.35 22.34
N LYS A 568 7.55 -10.61 22.73
CA LYS A 568 8.33 -9.74 23.64
C LYS A 568 8.60 -8.36 23.05
N ASP A 569 8.85 -8.32 21.74
CA ASP A 569 9.20 -7.10 21.03
C ASP A 569 7.97 -6.41 20.43
N ASN A 570 6.79 -7.07 20.46
CA ASN A 570 5.59 -6.67 19.73
C ASN A 570 5.87 -6.37 18.24
N ARG A 571 6.72 -7.21 17.62
CA ARG A 571 7.22 -6.98 16.25
C ARG A 571 7.18 -8.25 15.41
N LEU A 572 6.83 -8.02 14.15
CA LEU A 572 6.84 -8.99 13.09
C LEU A 572 8.11 -8.81 12.26
N TYR A 573 8.81 -9.90 11.95
CA TYR A 573 10.04 -9.88 11.17
C TYR A 573 9.82 -10.51 9.79
N LEU A 574 10.32 -9.85 8.75
CA LEU A 574 10.31 -10.33 7.38
C LEU A 574 11.72 -10.30 6.80
N GLY A 575 12.00 -11.21 5.88
CA GLY A 575 13.23 -11.23 5.09
C GLY A 575 12.95 -11.11 3.60
N ASP A 576 13.78 -10.39 2.86
CA ASP A 576 13.79 -10.44 1.40
C ASP A 576 14.77 -11.51 0.86
N LYS A 577 14.80 -11.66 -0.45
CA LYS A 577 15.72 -12.56 -1.15
C LYS A 577 17.19 -12.16 -0.98
N GLU A 578 17.47 -10.87 -0.82
CA GLU A 578 18.83 -10.35 -0.58
C GLU A 578 19.28 -10.53 0.88
N LEU A 579 18.48 -11.22 1.69
CA LEU A 579 18.75 -11.49 3.11
C LEU A 579 18.70 -10.22 3.97
N ASN A 580 18.02 -9.18 3.50
CA ASN A 580 17.70 -8.01 4.30
C ASN A 580 16.49 -8.31 5.18
N ILE A 581 16.63 -8.03 6.47
CA ILE A 581 15.55 -8.25 7.43
C ILE A 581 14.93 -6.90 7.79
N VAL A 582 13.61 -6.86 7.75
CA VAL A 582 12.78 -5.71 8.07
C VAL A 582 11.83 -6.11 9.18
N SER A 583 11.44 -5.15 10.01
CA SER A 583 10.43 -5.39 11.04
C SER A 583 9.29 -4.37 10.99
N TYR A 584 8.12 -4.81 11.45
CA TYR A 584 6.93 -3.98 11.61
C TYR A 584 6.37 -4.16 13.01
N SER A 585 5.97 -3.05 13.63
CA SER A 585 5.29 -3.09 14.92
C SER A 585 3.89 -3.65 14.78
N LEU A 586 3.57 -4.62 15.64
CA LEU A 586 2.24 -5.20 15.75
C LEU A 586 2.02 -5.60 17.20
N LEU A 587 1.18 -4.87 17.90
CA LEU A 587 0.96 -5.06 19.33
C LEU A 587 0.09 -6.29 19.58
N VAL A 588 0.58 -7.22 20.42
CA VAL A 588 -0.22 -8.39 20.87
C VAL A 588 -1.55 -7.94 21.45
N SER A 589 -1.55 -6.89 22.28
CA SER A 589 -2.77 -6.40 22.96
C SER A 589 -3.87 -5.96 22.01
N VAL A 590 -3.52 -5.42 20.83
CA VAL A 590 -4.51 -5.06 19.81
C VAL A 590 -5.10 -6.31 19.16
N LEU A 591 -4.26 -7.30 18.85
CA LEU A 591 -4.70 -8.58 18.28
C LEU A 591 -5.58 -9.38 19.25
N GLU A 592 -5.19 -9.46 20.52
CA GLU A 592 -5.97 -10.11 21.58
C GLU A 592 -7.32 -9.43 21.78
N TYR A 593 -7.35 -8.10 21.80
CA TYR A 593 -8.59 -7.34 21.89
C TYR A 593 -9.51 -7.62 20.70
N GLN A 594 -8.99 -7.55 19.47
CA GLN A 594 -9.77 -7.85 18.26
C GLN A 594 -10.30 -9.29 18.27
N THR A 595 -9.47 -10.24 18.71
CA THR A 595 -9.85 -11.64 18.86
C THR A 595 -10.96 -11.83 19.90
N ALA A 596 -10.84 -11.21 21.07
CA ALA A 596 -11.85 -11.28 22.14
C ALA A 596 -13.20 -10.69 21.67
N VAL A 597 -13.16 -9.56 20.96
CA VAL A 597 -14.37 -8.95 20.36
C VAL A 597 -15.02 -9.89 19.34
N MET A 598 -14.24 -10.57 18.50
CA MET A 598 -14.76 -11.54 17.53
C MET A 598 -15.36 -12.78 18.21
N ARG A 599 -14.72 -13.27 19.28
CA ARG A 599 -15.26 -14.34 20.15
C ARG A 599 -16.47 -13.90 20.97
N ARG A 600 -16.82 -12.61 20.94
CA ARG A 600 -17.90 -11.97 21.72
C ARG A 600 -17.67 -11.99 23.24
N ASP A 601 -16.42 -12.14 23.66
CA ASP A 601 -16.02 -12.01 25.07
C ASP A 601 -15.62 -10.56 25.37
N PHE A 602 -16.64 -9.73 25.62
CA PHE A 602 -16.44 -8.33 25.97
C PHE A 602 -15.77 -8.14 27.34
N SER A 603 -15.90 -9.13 28.23
CA SER A 603 -15.30 -9.05 29.58
C SER A 603 -13.78 -9.15 29.53
N MET A 604 -13.25 -10.00 28.63
CA MET A 604 -11.82 -10.07 28.35
C MET A 604 -11.36 -8.84 27.58
N ALA A 605 -12.12 -8.37 26.59
CA ALA A 605 -11.78 -7.18 25.82
C ALA A 605 -11.61 -5.93 26.71
N ASP A 606 -12.51 -5.70 27.67
CA ASP A 606 -12.44 -4.56 28.60
C ASP A 606 -11.23 -4.63 29.55
N LYS A 607 -10.76 -5.84 29.89
CA LYS A 607 -9.53 -6.04 30.69
C LYS A 607 -8.26 -5.73 29.89
N VAL A 608 -8.26 -5.99 28.59
CA VAL A 608 -7.11 -5.75 27.69
C VAL A 608 -7.07 -4.28 27.24
N LEU A 609 -8.20 -3.58 27.19
CA LEU A 609 -8.26 -2.20 26.71
C LEU A 609 -7.25 -1.21 27.36
N PRO A 610 -6.95 -1.26 28.68
CA PRO A 610 -5.98 -0.36 29.30
C PRO A 610 -4.54 -0.57 28.83
N THR A 611 -4.18 -1.78 28.37
CA THR A 611 -2.82 -2.08 27.89
C THR A 611 -2.56 -1.52 26.49
N ILE A 612 -3.63 -1.16 25.75
CA ILE A 612 -3.53 -0.60 24.40
C ILE A 612 -3.17 0.90 24.48
N PRO A 613 -2.05 1.32 23.84
CA PRO A 613 -1.66 2.73 23.73
C PRO A 613 -2.74 3.58 23.07
N LYS A 614 -2.87 4.85 23.51
CA LYS A 614 -3.92 5.76 23.01
C LYS A 614 -3.88 5.96 21.49
N GLU A 615 -2.69 5.96 20.89
CA GLU A 615 -2.51 6.11 19.43
C GLU A 615 -3.22 5.04 18.61
N GLN A 616 -3.28 3.81 19.12
CA GLN A 616 -3.90 2.67 18.42
C GLN A 616 -5.40 2.53 18.74
N ARG A 617 -5.93 3.28 19.71
CA ARG A 617 -7.34 3.17 20.12
C ARG A 617 -8.30 3.65 19.03
N THR A 618 -7.94 4.65 18.24
CA THR A 618 -8.74 5.09 17.08
C THR A 618 -8.89 3.95 16.05
N ARG A 619 -7.82 3.21 15.79
CA ARG A 619 -7.84 2.04 14.90
C ARG A 619 -8.78 0.94 15.43
N VAL A 620 -8.72 0.67 16.73
CA VAL A 620 -9.62 -0.28 17.40
C VAL A 620 -11.07 0.20 17.33
N ALA A 621 -11.33 1.50 17.50
CA ALA A 621 -12.67 2.07 17.39
C ALA A 621 -13.26 1.90 15.98
N HIS A 622 -12.47 2.16 14.93
CA HIS A 622 -12.91 1.92 13.54
C HIS A 622 -13.19 0.44 13.26
N PHE A 623 -12.39 -0.48 13.83
CA PHE A 623 -12.66 -1.91 13.74
C PHE A 623 -14.02 -2.26 14.36
N LEU A 624 -14.30 -1.78 15.57
CA LEU A 624 -15.60 -1.99 16.24
C LEU A 624 -16.77 -1.41 15.44
N GLU A 625 -16.60 -0.22 14.85
CA GLU A 625 -17.63 0.39 14.02
C GLU A 625 -17.92 -0.42 12.76
N LYS A 626 -16.88 -0.90 12.07
CA LYS A 626 -17.01 -1.72 10.87
C LYS A 626 -17.77 -3.01 11.16
N GLN A 627 -17.48 -3.63 12.30
CA GLN A 627 -18.20 -4.81 12.80
C GLN A 627 -19.67 -4.48 13.11
N ALA A 628 -19.93 -3.34 13.77
CA ALA A 628 -21.28 -2.86 14.02
C ALA A 628 -22.06 -2.60 12.72
N ARG A 629 -21.38 -2.19 11.65
CA ARG A 629 -21.99 -1.98 10.32
C ARG A 629 -22.33 -3.29 9.64
N LYS A 630 -21.50 -4.33 9.75
CA LYS A 630 -21.79 -5.65 9.14
C LYS A 630 -23.02 -6.32 9.76
N LEU A 631 -23.23 -6.13 11.07
CA LEU A 631 -24.45 -6.58 11.75
C LEU A 631 -25.74 -5.91 11.26
N LEU A 632 -25.70 -4.83 10.45
CA LEU A 632 -26.92 -4.26 9.82
C LEU A 632 -27.64 -5.25 8.91
N PHE A 633 -26.92 -6.19 8.29
CA PHE A 633 -27.51 -7.17 7.38
C PHE A 633 -28.12 -8.38 8.12
N SER A 634 -27.91 -8.47 9.44
CA SER A 634 -28.55 -9.46 10.30
C SER A 634 -29.67 -8.79 11.12
N TYR A 635 -30.84 -9.43 11.26
CA TYR A 635 -32.04 -8.90 11.95
C TYR A 635 -31.89 -8.61 13.47
N GLN A 636 -30.67 -8.43 13.99
CA GLN A 636 -30.36 -8.26 15.42
C GLN A 636 -30.11 -6.78 15.80
N LYS A 637 -31.17 -5.95 15.76
CA LYS A 637 -31.15 -4.54 16.22
C LYS A 637 -30.58 -4.29 17.63
N PRO A 638 -30.89 -5.07 18.70
CA PRO A 638 -30.40 -4.74 20.05
C PRO A 638 -28.88 -4.89 20.20
N LYS A 639 -28.24 -5.75 19.39
CA LYS A 639 -26.80 -6.02 19.48
C LYS A 639 -25.93 -4.95 18.78
N LYS A 640 -26.50 -4.23 17.80
CA LYS A 640 -25.84 -3.13 17.09
C LYS A 640 -25.48 -1.95 18.00
N SER A 641 -26.26 -1.74 19.06
CA SER A 641 -26.04 -0.70 20.07
C SER A 641 -24.73 -0.92 20.84
N GLY A 642 -24.43 -2.17 21.21
CA GLY A 642 -23.30 -2.50 22.07
C GLY A 642 -21.94 -2.19 21.45
N PHE A 643 -21.72 -2.58 20.19
CA PHE A 643 -20.45 -2.35 19.51
C PHE A 643 -20.15 -0.86 19.27
N LYS A 644 -21.18 -0.07 18.94
CA LYS A 644 -21.03 1.38 18.76
C LYS A 644 -20.80 2.11 20.07
N GLN A 645 -21.46 1.69 21.16
CA GLN A 645 -21.22 2.23 22.51
C GLN A 645 -19.80 1.97 22.97
N GLN A 646 -19.27 0.76 22.74
CA GLN A 646 -17.87 0.46 23.02
C GLN A 646 -16.92 1.25 22.12
N ALA A 647 -17.22 1.39 20.82
CA ALA A 647 -16.42 2.22 19.92
C ALA A 647 -16.34 3.68 20.42
N LEU A 648 -17.44 4.24 20.93
CA LEU A 648 -17.48 5.60 21.51
C LEU A 648 -16.62 5.73 22.78
N ALA A 649 -16.56 4.67 23.61
CA ALA A 649 -15.76 4.64 24.82
C ALA A 649 -14.26 4.48 24.54
N VAL A 650 -13.92 3.74 23.48
CA VAL A 650 -12.54 3.46 23.08
C VAL A 650 -11.94 4.60 22.25
N SER A 651 -12.73 5.22 21.37
CA SER A 651 -12.25 6.26 20.47
C SER A 651 -11.72 7.47 21.25
N THR A 652 -10.53 7.93 20.87
CA THR A 652 -9.88 9.14 21.42
C THR A 652 -10.01 10.33 20.50
N ASP A 653 -10.37 10.12 19.23
CA ASP A 653 -10.54 11.17 18.24
C ASP A 653 -11.89 11.90 18.45
N PRO A 654 -11.90 13.22 18.72
CA PRO A 654 -13.12 13.98 18.92
C PRO A 654 -14.08 13.92 17.72
N GLU A 655 -13.55 13.83 16.50
CA GLU A 655 -14.36 13.84 15.28
C GLU A 655 -15.09 12.50 15.09
N HIS A 656 -14.35 11.40 15.17
CA HIS A 656 -14.93 10.05 15.16
C HIS A 656 -15.92 9.83 16.32
N ARG A 657 -15.60 10.32 17.54
CA ARG A 657 -16.52 10.25 18.68
C ARG A 657 -17.80 11.03 18.44
N PHE A 658 -17.74 12.18 17.79
CA PHE A 658 -18.92 12.98 17.48
C PHE A 658 -19.85 12.24 16.54
N GLU A 659 -19.34 11.66 15.45
CA GLU A 659 -20.14 10.84 14.53
C GLU A 659 -20.76 9.62 15.22
N LEU A 660 -20.00 8.91 16.04
CA LEU A 660 -20.50 7.77 16.81
C LEU A 660 -21.60 8.19 17.80
N ALA A 661 -21.43 9.32 18.49
CA ALA A 661 -22.43 9.87 19.40
C ALA A 661 -23.71 10.25 18.66
N LEU A 662 -23.60 10.84 17.46
CA LEU A 662 -24.77 11.13 16.61
C LEU A 662 -25.51 9.85 16.22
N GLN A 663 -24.79 8.83 15.78
CA GLN A 663 -25.38 7.54 15.37
C GLN A 663 -26.05 6.78 16.53
N LEU A 664 -25.55 6.93 17.76
CA LEU A 664 -26.14 6.37 18.98
C LEU A 664 -27.27 7.22 19.54
N GLY A 665 -27.33 8.50 19.14
CA GLY A 665 -28.26 9.47 19.68
C GLY A 665 -27.85 10.02 21.06
N GLU A 666 -26.58 9.96 21.43
CA GLU A 666 -26.06 10.46 22.71
C GLU A 666 -25.83 11.97 22.66
N LEU A 667 -26.92 12.72 22.83
CA LEU A 667 -26.96 14.18 22.65
C LEU A 667 -26.01 14.94 23.59
N LYS A 668 -25.80 14.47 24.82
CA LYS A 668 -24.93 15.14 25.80
C LYS A 668 -23.46 15.13 25.37
N ILE A 669 -22.98 13.98 24.90
CA ILE A 669 -21.59 13.81 24.45
C ILE A 669 -21.38 14.57 23.14
N ALA A 670 -22.34 14.46 22.21
CA ALA A 670 -22.28 15.19 20.95
C ALA A 670 -22.28 16.72 21.16
N TYR A 671 -23.05 17.22 22.14
CA TYR A 671 -23.04 18.63 22.51
C TYR A 671 -21.69 19.10 23.04
N GLN A 672 -21.08 18.36 23.99
CA GLN A 672 -19.76 18.71 24.52
C GLN A 672 -18.70 18.77 23.41
N LEU A 673 -18.69 17.78 22.51
CA LEU A 673 -17.75 17.75 21.37
C LEU A 673 -18.03 18.85 20.34
N ALA A 674 -19.29 19.24 20.15
CA ALA A 674 -19.65 20.36 19.26
C ALA A 674 -19.20 21.70 19.83
N VAL A 675 -19.29 21.89 21.15
CA VAL A 675 -18.76 23.08 21.86
C VAL A 675 -17.24 23.16 21.71
N GLU A 676 -16.52 22.06 21.92
CA GLU A 676 -15.05 22.04 21.78
C GLU A 676 -14.58 22.32 20.35
N ALA A 677 -15.35 21.89 19.33
CA ALA A 677 -14.98 22.02 17.93
C ALA A 677 -15.40 23.35 17.28
N GLU A 678 -16.36 24.08 17.87
CA GLU A 678 -16.93 25.34 17.37
C GLU A 678 -17.29 25.34 15.86
N SER A 679 -17.69 24.18 15.31
CA SER A 679 -17.96 24.00 13.88
C SER A 679 -19.44 24.09 13.56
N GLU A 680 -19.82 25.01 12.65
CA GLU A 680 -21.20 25.20 12.20
C GLU A 680 -21.84 23.90 11.65
N GLN A 681 -21.06 23.08 10.94
CA GLN A 681 -21.56 21.83 10.36
C GLN A 681 -21.93 20.80 11.44
N LYS A 682 -21.13 20.70 12.50
CA LYS A 682 -21.40 19.81 13.64
C LYS A 682 -22.64 20.27 14.40
N TRP A 683 -22.82 21.58 14.57
CA TRP A 683 -24.03 22.14 15.16
C TRP A 683 -25.30 21.83 14.34
N LYS A 684 -25.23 21.86 13.01
CA LYS A 684 -26.36 21.46 12.15
C LYS A 684 -26.72 19.99 12.31
N GLN A 685 -25.74 19.09 12.26
CA GLN A 685 -25.97 17.65 12.43
C GLN A 685 -26.55 17.32 13.82
N LEU A 686 -26.06 18.00 14.86
CA LEU A 686 -26.60 17.86 16.21
C LEU A 686 -28.03 18.41 16.31
N ALA A 687 -28.34 19.52 15.63
CA ALA A 687 -29.68 20.09 15.56
C ALA A 687 -30.67 19.12 14.90
N GLU A 688 -30.32 18.52 13.76
CA GLU A 688 -31.15 17.51 13.09
C GLU A 688 -31.47 16.33 14.02
N LEU A 689 -30.46 15.83 14.72
CA LEU A 689 -30.63 14.75 15.69
C LEU A 689 -31.49 15.19 16.88
N ALA A 690 -31.29 16.39 17.42
CA ALA A 690 -32.09 16.94 18.50
C ALA A 690 -33.56 17.10 18.09
N ILE A 691 -33.84 17.56 16.86
CA ILE A 691 -35.17 17.64 16.27
C ILE A 691 -35.79 16.23 16.17
N SER A 692 -35.03 15.25 15.67
CA SER A 692 -35.50 13.86 15.55
C SER A 692 -35.88 13.23 16.90
N LYS A 693 -35.23 13.65 17.99
CA LYS A 693 -35.51 13.23 19.36
C LYS A 693 -36.47 14.15 20.12
N CYS A 694 -37.08 15.12 19.44
CA CYS A 694 -38.01 16.10 20.00
C CYS A 694 -37.43 16.95 21.15
N GLN A 695 -36.11 17.19 21.16
CA GLN A 695 -35.45 18.08 22.13
C GLN A 695 -35.30 19.50 21.57
N PHE A 696 -36.42 20.23 21.51
CA PHE A 696 -36.48 21.53 20.83
C PHE A 696 -35.62 22.63 21.47
N GLY A 697 -35.42 22.59 22.80
CA GLY A 697 -34.53 23.56 23.48
C GLY A 697 -33.07 23.44 23.04
N LEU A 698 -32.57 22.20 22.95
CA LEU A 698 -31.23 21.92 22.45
C LEU A 698 -31.11 22.24 20.95
N ALA A 699 -32.13 21.86 20.16
CA ALA A 699 -32.17 22.17 18.73
C ALA A 699 -32.10 23.68 18.46
N GLN A 700 -32.78 24.49 19.26
CA GLN A 700 -32.72 25.95 19.15
C GLN A 700 -31.29 26.48 19.35
N GLU A 701 -30.63 26.05 20.41
CA GLU A 701 -29.25 26.46 20.72
C GLU A 701 -28.29 26.02 19.60
N CYS A 702 -28.41 24.77 19.15
CA CYS A 702 -27.61 24.23 18.06
C CYS A 702 -27.82 25.00 16.74
N LEU A 703 -29.05 25.31 16.38
CA LEU A 703 -29.36 26.07 15.15
C LEU A 703 -28.84 27.52 15.22
N HIS A 704 -28.81 28.12 16.42
CA HIS A 704 -28.22 29.44 16.63
C HIS A 704 -26.71 29.43 16.44
N HIS A 705 -26.01 28.47 17.04
CA HIS A 705 -24.57 28.29 16.83
C HIS A 705 -24.23 27.88 15.38
N ALA A 706 -25.13 27.19 14.69
CA ALA A 706 -25.01 26.83 13.28
C ALA A 706 -25.30 27.99 12.29
N GLN A 707 -25.74 29.15 12.79
CA GLN A 707 -26.25 30.26 11.98
C GLN A 707 -27.33 29.84 10.96
N ASP A 708 -28.10 28.78 11.28
CA ASP A 708 -29.18 28.29 10.42
C ASP A 708 -30.47 29.04 10.74
N TYR A 709 -30.53 30.26 10.21
CA TYR A 709 -31.66 31.15 10.38
C TYR A 709 -32.95 30.64 9.72
N GLY A 710 -32.86 29.76 8.72
CA GLY A 710 -34.03 29.13 8.11
C GLY A 710 -34.66 28.09 9.02
N GLY A 711 -33.83 27.21 9.59
CA GLY A 711 -34.26 26.24 10.59
C GLY A 711 -34.81 26.90 11.86
N LEU A 712 -34.16 27.97 12.33
CA LEU A 712 -34.65 28.78 13.45
C LEU A 712 -36.01 29.43 13.18
N LEU A 713 -36.21 29.98 11.98
CA LEU A 713 -37.49 30.59 11.61
C LEU A 713 -38.62 29.56 11.64
N LEU A 714 -38.36 28.37 11.08
CA LEU A 714 -39.33 27.27 11.11
C LEU A 714 -39.65 26.84 12.55
N LEU A 715 -38.63 26.65 13.39
CA LEU A 715 -38.82 26.26 14.79
C LEU A 715 -39.55 27.35 15.61
N ALA A 716 -39.19 28.62 15.41
CA ALA A 716 -39.77 29.75 16.14
C ALA A 716 -41.24 30.00 15.75
N THR A 717 -41.57 29.88 14.47
CA THR A 717 -42.94 30.03 13.97
C THR A 717 -43.82 28.84 14.34
N ALA A 718 -43.31 27.61 14.25
CA ALA A 718 -44.04 26.41 14.67
C ALA A 718 -44.31 26.39 16.19
N SER A 719 -43.39 26.93 17.00
CA SER A 719 -43.58 27.04 18.45
C SER A 719 -44.39 28.26 18.90
N GLY A 720 -44.66 29.21 18.01
CA GLY A 720 -45.39 30.45 18.35
C GLY A 720 -44.67 31.35 19.35
N ASN A 721 -43.34 31.28 19.45
CA ASN A 721 -42.56 32.01 20.45
C ASN A 721 -42.13 33.39 19.94
N ALA A 722 -42.89 34.43 20.28
CA ALA A 722 -42.61 35.81 19.86
C ALA A 722 -41.21 36.31 20.28
N ASN A 723 -40.74 35.95 21.48
CA ASN A 723 -39.41 36.35 21.96
C ASN A 723 -38.29 35.73 21.10
N MET A 724 -38.49 34.48 20.67
CA MET A 724 -37.54 33.77 19.81
C MET A 724 -37.49 34.40 18.41
N VAL A 725 -38.65 34.72 17.82
CA VAL A 725 -38.72 35.41 16.52
C VAL A 725 -38.06 36.79 16.60
N ASN A 726 -38.09 37.47 17.76
CA ASN A 726 -37.48 38.81 17.86
C ASN A 726 -35.96 38.72 17.90
N LYS A 727 -35.42 37.80 18.72
CA LYS A 727 -33.98 37.53 18.75
C LYS A 727 -33.46 37.03 17.40
N LEU A 728 -34.25 36.23 16.69
CA LEU A 728 -33.96 35.81 15.33
C LEU A 728 -33.89 37.00 14.36
N ALA A 729 -34.83 37.94 14.45
CA ALA A 729 -34.85 39.13 13.60
C ALA A 729 -33.61 40.01 13.81
N GLU A 730 -33.26 40.29 15.08
CA GLU A 730 -32.09 41.08 15.46
C GLU A 730 -30.78 40.39 15.05
N GLY A 731 -30.67 39.07 15.27
CA GLY A 731 -29.51 38.27 14.86
C GLY A 731 -29.35 38.19 13.33
N ALA A 732 -30.46 37.97 12.60
CA ALA A 732 -30.46 37.93 11.15
C ALA A 732 -30.12 39.30 10.54
N GLU A 733 -30.56 40.41 11.13
CA GLU A 733 -30.17 41.75 10.68
C GLU A 733 -28.67 41.99 10.90
N LYS A 734 -28.14 41.62 12.07
CA LYS A 734 -26.72 41.77 12.39
C LYS A 734 -25.82 41.01 11.42
N ASP A 735 -26.23 39.80 11.04
CA ASP A 735 -25.49 38.94 10.11
C ASP A 735 -25.81 39.21 8.62
N GLY A 736 -26.60 40.24 8.33
CA GLY A 736 -26.95 40.67 6.96
C GLY A 736 -27.93 39.75 6.22
N LYS A 737 -28.61 38.83 6.92
CA LYS A 737 -29.67 37.96 6.38
C LYS A 737 -31.02 38.69 6.32
N ASN A 738 -31.06 39.73 5.48
CA ASN A 738 -32.17 40.69 5.42
C ASN A 738 -33.54 40.07 5.13
N ASN A 739 -33.63 39.02 4.32
CA ASN A 739 -34.92 38.37 4.03
C ASN A 739 -35.53 37.71 5.29
N VAL A 740 -34.70 37.02 6.09
CA VAL A 740 -35.15 36.38 7.33
C VAL A 740 -35.48 37.42 8.39
N ALA A 741 -34.68 38.48 8.51
CA ALA A 741 -34.95 39.61 9.38
C ALA A 741 -36.29 40.29 9.00
N PHE A 742 -36.49 40.60 7.72
CA PHE A 742 -37.73 41.20 7.21
C PHE A 742 -38.95 40.32 7.52
N MET A 743 -38.88 39.03 7.21
CA MET A 743 -39.97 38.08 7.51
C MET A 743 -40.25 37.99 9.01
N SER A 744 -39.21 37.94 9.85
CA SER A 744 -39.36 37.85 11.30
C SER A 744 -40.01 39.12 11.89
N TYR A 745 -39.59 40.30 11.45
CA TYR A 745 -40.20 41.57 11.86
C TYR A 745 -41.63 41.70 11.34
N PHE A 746 -41.89 41.28 10.10
CA PHE A 746 -43.21 41.33 9.49
C PHE A 746 -44.21 40.40 10.20
N LEU A 747 -43.79 39.17 10.55
CA LEU A 747 -44.60 38.22 11.32
C LEU A 747 -44.96 38.74 12.71
N GLN A 748 -44.15 39.63 13.29
CA GLN A 748 -44.43 40.28 14.58
C GLN A 748 -45.27 41.56 14.46
N GLY A 749 -45.54 42.03 13.24
CA GLY A 749 -46.18 43.33 13.02
C GLY A 749 -45.26 44.53 13.33
N LYS A 750 -43.94 44.34 13.43
CA LYS A 750 -42.96 45.44 13.61
C LYS A 750 -42.64 46.12 12.28
N LEU A 751 -43.64 46.81 11.75
CA LEU A 751 -43.60 47.45 10.43
C LEU A 751 -42.53 48.55 10.34
N ASP A 752 -42.31 49.30 11.41
CA ASP A 752 -41.26 50.34 11.46
C ASP A 752 -39.86 49.73 11.23
N SER A 753 -39.56 48.59 11.87
CA SER A 753 -38.28 47.87 11.69
C SER A 753 -38.15 47.30 10.28
N CYS A 754 -39.23 46.80 9.68
CA CYS A 754 -39.24 46.36 8.28
C CYS A 754 -38.93 47.51 7.32
N LEU A 755 -39.50 48.69 7.57
CA LEU A 755 -39.29 49.88 6.76
C LEU A 755 -37.84 50.37 6.85
N GLU A 756 -37.30 50.50 8.06
CA GLU A 756 -35.91 50.89 8.27
C GLU A 756 -34.93 49.88 7.64
N LEU A 757 -35.23 48.58 7.68
CA LEU A 757 -34.43 47.55 7.02
C LEU A 757 -34.40 47.73 5.48
N LEU A 758 -35.53 48.05 4.85
CA LEU A 758 -35.59 48.34 3.41
C LEU A 758 -34.85 49.63 3.05
N ILE A 759 -34.93 50.67 3.89
CA ILE A 759 -34.19 51.92 3.71
C ILE A 759 -32.68 51.67 3.82
N LYS A 760 -32.23 50.96 4.86
CA LYS A 760 -30.83 50.61 5.12
C LYS A 760 -30.21 49.77 4.00
N THR A 761 -31.01 48.92 3.35
CA THR A 761 -30.58 48.10 2.20
C THR A 761 -30.65 48.83 0.86
N GLY A 762 -31.09 50.10 0.84
CA GLY A 762 -31.19 50.92 -0.37
C GLY A 762 -32.39 50.60 -1.27
N ARG A 763 -33.34 49.77 -0.81
CA ARG A 763 -34.53 49.36 -1.56
C ARG A 763 -35.69 50.34 -1.38
N LEU A 764 -35.43 51.60 -1.77
CA LEU A 764 -36.35 52.72 -1.55
C LEU A 764 -37.70 52.60 -2.28
N PRO A 765 -37.80 52.06 -3.51
CA PRO A 765 -39.10 51.82 -4.14
C PRO A 765 -39.96 50.81 -3.36
N GLU A 766 -39.38 49.69 -2.92
CA GLU A 766 -40.05 48.68 -2.10
C GLU A 766 -40.48 49.26 -0.75
N ALA A 767 -39.62 50.06 -0.11
CA ALA A 767 -39.94 50.79 1.10
C ALA A 767 -41.14 51.75 0.90
N ALA A 768 -41.22 52.42 -0.26
CA ALA A 768 -42.32 53.32 -0.57
C ALA A 768 -43.65 52.57 -0.77
N PHE A 769 -43.61 51.37 -1.38
CA PHE A 769 -44.78 50.50 -1.49
C PHE A 769 -45.21 49.96 -0.12
N LEU A 770 -44.26 49.53 0.71
CA LEU A 770 -44.55 49.06 2.07
C LEU A 770 -45.17 50.19 2.91
N ALA A 771 -44.58 51.39 2.87
CA ALA A 771 -45.11 52.57 3.54
C ALA A 771 -46.51 52.91 3.02
N ARG A 772 -46.73 52.92 1.70
CA ARG A 772 -48.06 53.21 1.14
C ARG A 772 -49.13 52.22 1.59
N THR A 773 -48.76 50.97 1.81
CA THR A 773 -49.71 49.89 2.13
C THR A 773 -49.96 49.78 3.64
N TYR A 774 -48.92 49.90 4.45
CA TYR A 774 -48.98 49.58 5.89
C TYR A 774 -48.60 50.73 6.82
N LEU A 775 -47.83 51.73 6.37
CA LEU A 775 -47.41 52.90 7.14
C LEU A 775 -47.55 54.21 6.34
N PRO A 776 -48.78 54.63 5.98
CA PRO A 776 -49.03 55.83 5.17
C PRO A 776 -48.29 57.07 5.70
N SER A 777 -48.16 57.21 7.02
CA SER A 777 -47.47 58.31 7.70
C SER A 777 -46.02 58.52 7.25
N GLN A 778 -45.31 57.43 6.90
CA GLN A 778 -43.90 57.47 6.52
C GLN A 778 -43.66 57.64 5.01
N VAL A 779 -44.71 57.64 4.18
CA VAL A 779 -44.58 57.68 2.71
C VAL A 779 -43.82 58.92 2.25
N SER A 780 -44.13 60.11 2.79
CA SER A 780 -43.44 61.35 2.41
C SER A 780 -41.94 61.28 2.72
N ARG A 781 -41.56 60.73 3.89
CA ARG A 781 -40.16 60.53 4.27
C ARG A 781 -39.42 59.63 3.27
N VAL A 782 -40.02 58.49 2.92
CA VAL A 782 -39.40 57.51 2.03
C VAL A 782 -39.32 58.02 0.59
N VAL A 783 -40.35 58.70 0.11
CA VAL A 783 -40.38 59.29 -1.24
C VAL A 783 -39.34 60.40 -1.37
N LYS A 784 -39.10 61.21 -0.33
CA LYS A 784 -38.00 62.18 -0.32
C LYS A 784 -36.63 61.51 -0.44
N LEU A 785 -36.37 60.48 0.38
CA LEU A 785 -35.13 59.71 0.30
C LEU A 785 -34.97 59.04 -1.07
N TRP A 786 -36.06 58.54 -1.65
CA TRP A 786 -36.08 57.96 -2.99
C TRP A 786 -35.77 59.01 -4.07
N ARG A 787 -36.40 60.19 -3.99
CA ARG A 787 -36.16 61.33 -4.88
C ARG A 787 -34.70 61.77 -4.84
N GLU A 788 -34.12 61.92 -3.64
CA GLU A 788 -32.71 62.28 -3.45
C GLU A 788 -31.76 61.23 -4.03
N ASN A 789 -32.00 59.94 -3.79
CA ASN A 789 -31.17 58.87 -4.33
C ASN A 789 -31.30 58.79 -5.86
N LEU A 790 -32.53 58.84 -6.38
CA LEU A 790 -32.80 58.76 -7.81
C LEU A 790 -32.25 59.98 -8.57
N SER A 791 -32.22 61.16 -7.94
CA SER A 791 -31.65 62.38 -8.54
C SER A 791 -30.16 62.24 -8.89
N LYS A 792 -29.43 61.38 -8.17
CA LYS A 792 -28.01 61.05 -8.46
C LYS A 792 -27.84 60.26 -9.76
N VAL A 793 -28.88 59.54 -10.18
CA VAL A 793 -28.85 58.63 -11.35
C VAL A 793 -29.60 59.25 -12.53
N ASN A 794 -30.81 59.75 -12.31
CA ASN A 794 -31.66 60.37 -13.32
C ASN A 794 -32.57 61.45 -12.71
N GLN A 795 -32.23 62.71 -13.00
CA GLN A 795 -32.93 63.87 -12.49
C GLN A 795 -34.39 63.96 -12.96
N LYS A 796 -34.68 63.62 -14.24
CA LYS A 796 -36.05 63.65 -14.78
C LYS A 796 -36.97 62.62 -14.10
N ALA A 797 -36.43 61.45 -13.78
CA ALA A 797 -37.20 60.41 -13.08
C ALA A 797 -37.47 60.81 -11.63
N ALA A 798 -36.50 61.45 -10.95
CA ALA A 798 -36.69 61.97 -9.60
C ALA A 798 -37.79 63.05 -9.53
N GLU A 799 -37.83 63.96 -10.51
CA GLU A 799 -38.88 64.99 -10.61
C GLU A 799 -40.29 64.43 -10.83
N SER A 800 -40.41 63.22 -11.39
CA SER A 800 -41.69 62.55 -11.60
C SER A 800 -42.29 61.90 -10.34
N LEU A 801 -41.50 61.75 -9.27
CA LEU A 801 -41.96 61.20 -8.01
C LEU A 801 -42.69 62.27 -7.20
N ALA A 802 -44.03 62.24 -7.22
CA ALA A 802 -44.86 63.15 -6.43
C ALA A 802 -44.82 62.79 -4.94
N ASP A 803 -44.54 63.78 -4.09
CA ASP A 803 -44.65 63.66 -2.64
C ASP A 803 -46.13 63.85 -2.22
N PRO A 804 -46.72 62.93 -1.43
CA PRO A 804 -48.10 63.07 -0.96
C PRO A 804 -48.38 64.36 -0.18
N THR A 805 -47.38 64.96 0.45
CA THR A 805 -47.53 66.23 1.19
C THR A 805 -47.50 67.46 0.29
N GLU A 806 -46.82 67.38 -0.86
CA GLU A 806 -46.72 68.48 -1.83
C GLU A 806 -47.91 68.47 -2.80
N TYR A 807 -48.47 67.29 -3.09
CA TYR A 807 -49.53 67.09 -4.08
C TYR A 807 -50.69 66.24 -3.53
N GLU A 808 -51.42 66.74 -2.53
CA GLU A 808 -52.57 66.04 -1.92
C GLU A 808 -53.62 65.58 -2.96
N ASN A 809 -53.83 66.36 -4.02
CA ASN A 809 -54.80 66.07 -5.08
C ASN A 809 -54.49 64.77 -5.87
N LEU A 810 -53.25 64.30 -5.87
CA LEU A 810 -52.82 63.08 -6.57
C LEU A 810 -52.99 61.80 -5.70
N PHE A 811 -53.31 61.96 -4.41
CA PHE A 811 -53.42 60.85 -3.44
C PHE A 811 -54.77 60.90 -2.70
N PRO A 812 -55.89 60.53 -3.37
CA PRO A 812 -57.20 60.53 -2.74
C PRO A 812 -57.25 59.49 -1.60
N GLY A 813 -57.89 59.86 -0.48
CA GLY A 813 -58.06 58.96 0.68
C GLY A 813 -56.89 58.90 1.66
N LEU A 814 -55.82 59.69 1.49
CA LEU A 814 -54.64 59.66 2.37
C LEU A 814 -54.96 60.04 3.84
N LYS A 815 -55.87 60.99 4.05
CA LYS A 815 -56.30 61.42 5.40
C LYS A 815 -57.07 60.31 6.14
N GLU A 816 -57.88 59.55 5.41
CA GLU A 816 -58.59 58.38 5.94
C GLU A 816 -57.63 57.23 6.25
N ALA A 817 -56.57 57.08 5.44
CA ALA A 817 -55.52 56.08 5.67
C ALA A 817 -54.70 56.36 6.94
N PHE A 818 -54.45 57.62 7.31
CA PHE A 818 -53.79 57.95 8.59
C PHE A 818 -54.65 57.56 9.81
N VAL A 819 -55.96 57.80 9.74
CA VAL A 819 -56.90 57.39 10.81
C VAL A 819 -56.95 55.87 10.92
N ALA A 820 -56.95 55.15 9.79
CA ALA A 820 -56.89 53.70 9.78
C ALA A 820 -55.56 53.15 10.33
N GLU A 821 -54.42 53.80 10.04
CA GLU A 821 -53.10 53.44 10.57
C GLU A 821 -53.06 53.55 12.10
N GLU A 822 -53.55 54.65 12.67
CA GLU A 822 -53.60 54.84 14.13
C GLU A 822 -54.52 53.82 14.80
N TYR A 823 -55.68 53.54 14.21
CA TYR A 823 -56.61 52.51 14.69
C TYR A 823 -55.95 51.11 14.70
N VAL A 824 -55.28 50.74 13.61
CA VAL A 824 -54.57 49.46 13.49
C VAL A 824 -53.43 49.36 14.50
N LYS A 825 -52.68 50.44 14.73
CA LYS A 825 -51.58 50.50 15.71
C LYS A 825 -52.07 50.28 17.14
N GLN A 826 -53.24 50.82 17.50
CA GLN A 826 -53.87 50.55 18.80
C GLN A 826 -54.43 49.12 18.89
N SER A 827 -55.05 48.61 17.83
CA SER A 827 -55.59 47.25 17.80
C SER A 827 -54.52 46.15 17.80
N LEU A 828 -53.31 46.42 17.30
CA LEU A 828 -52.18 45.49 17.26
C LEU A 828 -51.32 45.51 18.55
N ALA A 829 -51.52 46.50 19.42
CA ALA A 829 -50.77 46.61 20.68
C ALA A 829 -51.08 45.44 21.64
N ASP A 830 -52.27 44.85 21.53
CA ASP A 830 -52.69 43.68 22.31
C ASP A 830 -52.42 42.39 21.53
N LEU A 831 -51.34 41.69 21.89
CA LEU A 831 -51.06 40.34 21.39
C LEU A 831 -52.12 39.35 21.88
N ARG A 832 -52.98 38.88 20.98
CA ARG A 832 -54.01 37.89 21.31
C ARG A 832 -53.42 36.49 21.47
N PRO A 833 -53.85 35.70 22.48
CA PRO A 833 -53.47 34.30 22.60
C PRO A 833 -53.82 33.48 21.35
N ALA A 834 -52.94 32.58 20.92
CA ALA A 834 -53.12 31.77 19.70
C ALA A 834 -54.44 30.96 19.67
N ARG A 835 -55.00 30.61 20.83
CA ARG A 835 -56.31 29.94 20.96
C ARG A 835 -57.49 30.75 20.41
N GLU A 836 -57.35 32.07 20.32
CA GLU A 836 -58.38 32.99 19.83
C GLU A 836 -58.28 33.21 18.30
N TYR A 837 -57.33 32.55 17.62
CA TYR A 837 -57.19 32.61 16.16
C TYR A 837 -58.50 32.32 15.38
N PRO A 838 -59.33 31.32 15.76
CA PRO A 838 -60.59 31.07 15.05
C PRO A 838 -61.60 32.23 15.14
N LEU A 839 -61.42 33.14 16.09
CA LEU A 839 -62.25 34.33 16.29
C LEU A 839 -61.69 35.56 15.56
N VAL A 840 -60.51 35.45 14.95
CA VAL A 840 -59.88 36.52 14.18
C VAL A 840 -60.39 36.45 12.75
N THR A 841 -61.01 37.52 12.29
CA THR A 841 -61.41 37.68 10.89
C THR A 841 -60.16 37.73 10.00
N PRO A 842 -60.08 36.92 8.94
CA PRO A 842 -58.99 36.98 7.97
C PRO A 842 -58.85 38.38 7.35
N ASN A 843 -57.63 38.80 7.05
CA ASN A 843 -57.36 40.12 6.46
C ASN A 843 -58.09 40.35 5.12
N GLU A 844 -58.45 39.27 4.40
CA GLU A 844 -59.19 39.33 3.12
C GLU A 844 -60.65 39.77 3.30
N GLU A 845 -61.24 39.48 4.46
CA GLU A 845 -62.63 39.81 4.79
C GLU A 845 -62.73 41.12 5.59
N ARG A 846 -61.58 41.72 5.90
CA ARG A 846 -61.47 42.90 6.76
C ARG A 846 -61.53 44.19 5.95
N ASN A 847 -62.49 45.07 6.28
CA ASN A 847 -62.55 46.41 5.70
C ASN A 847 -62.13 47.47 6.73
N LEU A 848 -60.83 47.77 6.77
CA LEU A 848 -60.22 48.68 7.74
C LEU A 848 -60.84 50.08 7.74
N LEU A 849 -61.29 50.58 6.58
CA LEU A 849 -61.91 51.90 6.45
C LEU A 849 -63.33 51.94 7.05
N GLU A 850 -64.03 50.81 7.12
CA GLU A 850 -65.32 50.71 7.79
C GLU A 850 -65.17 50.50 9.29
N GLU A 851 -64.19 49.69 9.71
CA GLU A 851 -63.87 49.49 11.13
C GLU A 851 -63.37 50.76 11.82
N ALA A 852 -62.68 51.63 11.09
CA ALA A 852 -62.19 52.91 11.61
C ALA A 852 -63.25 54.03 11.64
N LYS A 853 -64.45 53.85 11.07
CA LYS A 853 -65.53 54.86 11.08
C LYS A 853 -66.09 55.02 12.50
N GLY A 854 -65.63 56.05 13.20
CA GLY A 854 -65.98 56.34 14.59
C GLY A 854 -64.76 56.52 15.52
N PHE A 855 -63.55 56.32 15.00
CA PHE A 855 -62.30 56.56 15.71
C PHE A 855 -61.90 58.04 15.63
N GLU A 856 -61.82 58.73 16.78
CA GLU A 856 -61.29 60.09 16.85
C GLU A 856 -59.77 60.07 17.09
N SER A 857 -59.01 60.48 16.08
CA SER A 857 -57.56 60.70 16.21
C SER A 857 -57.28 61.83 17.20
N SER A 858 -56.40 61.61 18.18
CA SER A 858 -55.89 62.68 19.04
C SER A 858 -54.99 63.63 18.24
N GLY A 859 -55.57 64.59 17.53
CA GLY A 859 -54.82 65.52 16.68
C GLY A 859 -54.00 66.54 17.50
N VAL A 860 -52.74 66.73 17.12
CA VAL A 860 -51.99 67.97 17.38
C VAL A 860 -51.49 68.52 16.05
N THR A 861 -52.06 69.64 15.63
CA THR A 861 -51.69 70.43 14.47
C THR A 861 -50.43 71.27 14.73
N ALA A 862 -49.66 71.49 13.67
CA ALA A 862 -48.39 72.24 13.66
C ALA A 862 -48.51 73.70 14.13
N PRO A 863 -47.51 74.27 14.84
CA PRO A 863 -47.36 75.71 15.02
C PRO A 863 -46.43 76.34 13.96
N GLN A 864 -46.83 77.52 13.48
CA GLN A 864 -46.06 78.42 12.61
C GLN A 864 -44.79 78.98 13.30
N LYS A 865 -43.74 79.23 12.50
CA LYS A 865 -42.46 79.84 12.88
C LYS A 865 -42.58 81.27 13.42
N LYS A 866 -41.78 81.61 14.45
CA LYS A 866 -40.83 82.75 14.42
C LYS A 866 -39.81 82.74 15.60
N ALA A 867 -38.54 82.90 15.21
CA ALA A 867 -37.35 83.47 15.89
C ALA A 867 -36.88 82.94 17.26
N GLU A 868 -35.66 82.37 17.31
CA GLU A 868 -34.48 82.95 18.01
C GLU A 868 -33.20 82.09 17.80
N GLU A 869 -32.08 82.69 18.16
CA GLU A 869 -30.67 82.54 17.74
C GLU A 869 -29.85 81.36 18.36
N PRO A 870 -28.58 81.15 17.93
CA PRO A 870 -27.86 79.88 18.01
C PRO A 870 -26.76 79.83 19.08
N VAL A 871 -26.50 78.66 19.70
CA VAL A 871 -25.20 78.32 20.35
C VAL A 871 -25.07 76.78 20.56
N PRO A 872 -23.88 76.19 20.80
CA PRO A 872 -22.93 75.76 19.78
C PRO A 872 -22.60 74.25 19.82
N SER A 873 -21.86 73.79 18.82
CA SER A 873 -21.20 72.47 18.73
C SER A 873 -20.18 72.21 19.86
N PRO A 874 -19.92 70.94 20.22
CA PRO A 874 -18.60 70.53 20.67
C PRO A 874 -17.84 69.83 19.54
N LYS A 875 -16.65 70.37 19.26
CA LYS A 875 -15.56 69.71 18.54
C LYS A 875 -14.88 68.67 19.44
N GLN A 876 -14.19 67.77 18.75
CA GLN A 876 -13.16 66.84 19.17
C GLN A 876 -12.15 67.41 20.20
N GLU A 877 -11.76 66.58 21.17
CA GLU A 877 -10.42 66.49 21.78
C GLU A 877 -10.22 64.99 22.13
N VAL A 878 -9.37 64.21 21.45
CA VAL A 878 -7.90 64.15 21.49
C VAL A 878 -7.35 64.01 22.92
N MET A 879 -6.95 62.80 23.34
CA MET A 879 -5.55 62.45 23.67
C MET A 879 -5.42 61.12 24.41
N LYS A 880 -4.47 60.32 23.90
CA LYS A 880 -3.37 59.65 24.63
C LYS A 880 -3.68 58.92 25.94
N THR A 881 -3.53 57.59 25.84
CA THR A 881 -2.56 56.77 26.58
C THR A 881 -1.90 57.39 27.82
N VAL A 882 -1.98 56.70 28.96
CA VAL A 882 -0.82 56.16 29.72
C VAL A 882 -1.28 55.63 31.09
N LEU A 883 -0.98 54.34 31.29
CA LEU A 883 -0.50 53.64 32.49
C LEU A 883 -1.13 53.89 33.88
N GLN A 884 -1.46 52.74 34.48
CA GLN A 884 -0.92 52.18 35.72
C GLN A 884 -1.89 51.98 36.87
N ASN A 885 -1.91 50.70 37.29
CA ASN A 885 -2.04 50.19 38.65
C ASN A 885 -3.39 50.40 39.33
N SER A 886 -3.93 49.52 40.15
CA SER A 886 -3.73 48.13 40.59
C SER A 886 -4.69 48.04 41.78
N ASP A 887 -5.29 46.88 42.04
CA ASP A 887 -5.73 46.37 43.36
C ASP A 887 -7.00 45.55 43.18
N LEU A 888 -6.86 44.23 43.03
CA LEU A 888 -6.76 43.22 44.09
C LEU A 888 -8.11 42.97 44.80
N LEU A 889 -8.66 41.81 44.43
CA LEU A 889 -9.54 40.97 45.23
C LEU A 889 -9.02 40.79 46.67
N PRO A 890 -9.90 40.67 47.68
CA PRO A 890 -9.57 39.95 48.90
C PRO A 890 -9.90 38.46 48.74
N MET A 891 -8.91 37.61 48.98
CA MET A 891 -9.08 36.21 49.35
C MET A 891 -9.67 36.07 50.75
N ARG A 892 -10.47 35.02 51.00
CA ARG A 892 -10.21 33.91 51.96
C ARG A 892 -11.48 33.10 52.18
N ASP A 893 -11.48 31.83 51.80
CA ASP A 893 -11.10 30.62 52.59
C ASP A 893 -12.21 30.19 53.57
N GLN A 894 -12.96 29.16 53.18
CA GLN A 894 -12.98 27.84 53.86
C GLN A 894 -13.49 26.77 52.89
#